data_AF-A0A6J1BVL4-F1
#
_entry.id   AF-A0A6J1BVL4-F1
#
_cell.length_a   1.000
_cell.length_b   1.000
_cell.length_c   1.000
_cell.angle_alpha   90.00
_cell.angle_beta   90.00
_cell.angle_gamma   90.00
#
_symmetry.space_group_name_H-M   'P 1'
#
loop_
_entity.id
_entity.type
_entity.pdbx_description
1 polymer ?
#
loop_
_entity_poly.entity_id
_entity_poly.type
_entity_poly.pdbx_seq_one_letter_code
_entity_poly.pdbx_strand_id
1 'polypeptide(L)'
;MLVAAIMDIVTSNCDSLEKLAFEPSLPANAETRDIAAAIQVIEEGGLQFDEPNGDEDEDGGRGIKGIGIKILGGTTVLGLSRTSGFVKLAYSDVGHVELVKHTPKSLVSEKHDSSLVANSSVVPGLWDDLHCEHVAVPFAAWALANWAMASELNRLHIHELDQDGQAVMTALMAPERSVKWHGSLVARLLLEDQNLPLNDSVSDWSSSLLSTVSHASKNDDIPLAQAALSAFLASVEQCPGAQKKIMEKGLHIMRDAATRTQKHGEVQEALAKALELLSTERMHLSAEESQRWSAILLQWVFGKFSSESLRSSATKILSCILEDYGPSSIPISQGWLAVLLTEILGSTKKPAVNGANQLKNDKVKTKIEQSNIVFAGQVANQLAGAVVNLAVHQFGATTDSLDTSPLADLLSREPFVAHLKNLKKDNSSKFDAADSAMATLKGIKALTEVCADDSSCQRRIADFGVLFFLRRLLLCDDYEKLAAMEAYDASRVLEAQERIPNASGGPPVSERKNDSTSVRVPPTAHIRRHAARLLTILSLLEKVQKEILSDEALCKWLEDCANGAIPGCNDAKLQSYARATLLNIFCINRRAFENRGLSDTESAERQKNCPRYDDMIFLINPERPHWKNLGEKEQDTVQKDEYPFVDIDGVAVARNGYDSNSSSSHTSQNHSELASPLVDVVFIHGLRGGPYKSWRIAEDKSSTKSGLVEKIDQEAGKLGTFWPGEWLSSDFPRARMFTLKYKTNLTQWSGASLPLQEVSSMLLDKLVAAGIGDRPVVFVTHSMGGLVVKQMLYKAQTENIDNLVKNTVGVVFYSCPHFGSKLADMPWRMGLVFRPAPTIGELRSGSPRLVELNDFLRHLHKKGLLEVLSFCETKVTPIVEGYGGWAFRMEIVPIESAYPGYGELVVLESTDHINSCKPLSRTDPSYTRTLEFLQKLKARYG
;
A
#
# COMPACT_ATOMS: atom_id res chain seq x y z
N MET A 1 5.46 27.09 -47.42
CA MET A 1 6.70 27.33 -46.64
C MET A 1 6.45 28.16 -45.37
N LEU A 2 6.13 29.47 -45.45
CA LEU A 2 5.88 30.29 -44.24
C LEU A 2 4.76 29.71 -43.35
N VAL A 3 3.65 29.28 -43.94
CA VAL A 3 2.51 28.68 -43.21
C VAL A 3 2.91 27.38 -42.49
N ALA A 4 3.64 26.49 -43.17
CA ALA A 4 4.15 25.25 -42.57
C ALA A 4 5.12 25.54 -41.41
N ALA A 5 6.02 26.53 -41.58
CA ALA A 5 6.92 26.96 -40.51
C ALA A 5 6.17 27.56 -39.31
N ILE A 6 5.11 28.34 -39.56
CA ILE A 6 4.24 28.86 -38.48
C ILE A 6 3.52 27.71 -37.78
N MET A 7 2.98 26.73 -38.50
CA MET A 7 2.30 25.59 -37.89
C MET A 7 3.25 24.72 -37.07
N ASP A 8 4.49 24.51 -37.52
CA ASP A 8 5.50 23.81 -36.72
C ASP A 8 5.83 24.57 -35.44
N ILE A 9 5.98 25.90 -35.50
CA ILE A 9 6.21 26.75 -34.30
C ILE A 9 5.01 26.71 -33.35
N VAL A 10 3.78 26.74 -33.88
CA VAL A 10 2.56 26.71 -33.06
C VAL A 10 2.43 25.36 -32.36
N THR A 11 2.61 24.26 -33.10
CA THR A 11 2.51 22.90 -32.54
C THR A 11 3.72 22.52 -31.67
N SER A 12 4.86 23.22 -31.76
CA SER A 12 6.03 23.02 -30.87
C SER A 12 5.92 23.75 -29.54
N ASN A 13 5.07 24.76 -29.44
CA ASN A 13 4.85 25.55 -28.23
C ASN A 13 3.49 25.26 -27.56
N CYS A 14 2.77 24.22 -28.02
CA CYS A 14 1.51 23.80 -27.42
C CYS A 14 1.79 22.95 -26.17
N ASP A 15 1.86 23.62 -25.01
CA ASP A 15 2.25 23.00 -23.74
C ASP A 15 1.18 22.09 -23.11
N SER A 16 -0.08 22.10 -23.58
CA SER A 16 -1.10 21.13 -23.13
C SER A 16 -2.34 21.12 -24.04
N LEU A 17 -2.79 19.94 -24.49
CA LEU A 17 -4.02 19.79 -25.27
C LEU A 17 -5.30 20.06 -24.47
N GLU A 18 -5.27 19.88 -23.15
CA GLU A 18 -6.44 20.12 -22.27
C GLU A 18 -6.73 21.60 -22.00
N LYS A 19 -5.73 22.50 -22.16
CA LYS A 19 -5.95 23.96 -22.08
C LYS A 19 -6.28 24.59 -23.43
N LEU A 20 -6.37 23.81 -24.52
CA LEU A 20 -6.79 24.31 -25.83
C LEU A 20 -8.32 24.46 -25.85
N ALA A 21 -8.84 25.42 -25.10
CA ALA A 21 -10.10 26.07 -25.46
C ALA A 21 -9.82 27.02 -26.65
N PHE A 22 -9.40 26.47 -27.79
CA PHE A 22 -9.52 27.20 -29.04
C PHE A 22 -11.00 27.14 -29.43
N GLU A 23 -11.63 28.30 -29.57
CA GLU A 23 -12.86 28.34 -30.37
C GLU A 23 -12.54 27.73 -31.74
N PRO A 24 -13.34 26.79 -32.25
CA PRO A 24 -13.08 26.18 -33.54
C PRO A 24 -12.99 27.30 -34.57
N SER A 25 -11.83 27.42 -35.21
CA SER A 25 -11.59 28.47 -36.22
C SER A 25 -12.41 28.22 -37.50
N LEU A 26 -12.89 27.00 -37.67
CA LEU A 26 -13.65 26.51 -38.81
C LEU A 26 -15.10 26.19 -38.44
N PRO A 27 -16.04 26.25 -39.41
CA PRO A 27 -17.46 26.06 -39.16
C PRO A 27 -17.80 24.67 -38.62
N ALA A 28 -18.79 24.62 -37.74
CA ALA A 28 -19.38 23.38 -37.22
C ALA A 28 -20.16 22.57 -38.27
N ASN A 29 -20.47 23.17 -39.42
CA ASN A 29 -21.16 22.56 -40.55
C ASN A 29 -20.31 22.69 -41.83
N ALA A 30 -19.17 22.01 -41.86
CA ALA A 30 -18.30 22.03 -43.04
C ALA A 30 -18.99 21.35 -44.23
N GLU A 31 -18.75 21.82 -45.45
CA GLU A 31 -19.24 21.12 -46.64
C GLU A 31 -18.51 19.77 -46.76
N THR A 32 -19.27 18.68 -46.96
CA THR A 32 -18.71 17.32 -47.12
C THR A 32 -17.69 17.24 -48.26
N ARG A 33 -17.84 18.08 -49.30
CA ARG A 33 -16.87 18.22 -50.39
C ARG A 33 -15.51 18.74 -49.91
N ASP A 34 -15.49 19.68 -48.98
CA ASP A 34 -14.25 20.27 -48.44
C ASP A 34 -13.50 19.25 -47.56
N ILE A 35 -14.26 18.48 -46.76
CA ILE A 35 -13.72 17.36 -45.98
C ILE A 35 -13.14 16.28 -46.91
N ALA A 36 -13.87 15.90 -47.96
CA ALA A 36 -13.41 14.90 -48.94
C ALA A 36 -12.14 15.36 -49.67
N ALA A 37 -12.06 16.64 -50.06
CA ALA A 37 -10.88 17.20 -50.69
C ALA A 37 -9.67 17.20 -49.74
N ALA A 38 -9.88 17.47 -48.44
CA ALA A 38 -8.80 17.41 -47.45
C ALA A 38 -8.32 15.96 -47.22
N ILE A 39 -9.24 15.00 -47.15
CA ILE A 39 -8.92 13.56 -47.07
C ILE A 39 -8.07 13.13 -48.28
N GLN A 40 -8.53 13.44 -49.49
CA GLN A 40 -7.82 13.08 -50.72
C GLN A 40 -6.40 13.65 -50.77
N VAL A 41 -6.21 14.91 -50.35
CA VAL A 41 -4.88 15.54 -50.31
C VAL A 41 -3.94 14.83 -49.33
N ILE A 42 -4.46 14.32 -48.21
CA ILE A 42 -3.66 13.57 -47.23
C ILE A 42 -3.24 12.21 -47.80
N GLU A 43 -4.15 11.51 -48.49
CA GLU A 43 -3.89 10.19 -49.07
C GLU A 43 -2.92 10.25 -50.25
N GLU A 44 -3.14 11.20 -51.17
CA GLU A 44 -2.39 11.26 -52.43
C GLU A 44 -1.10 12.10 -52.33
N GLY A 45 -0.93 12.90 -51.26
CA GLY A 45 0.24 13.76 -51.04
C GLY A 45 0.33 14.96 -52.00
N GLY A 46 -0.62 15.10 -52.94
CA GLY A 46 -0.70 16.15 -53.95
C GLY A 46 -2.13 16.61 -54.19
N LEU A 47 -2.29 17.76 -54.84
CA LEU A 47 -3.58 18.29 -55.29
C LEU A 47 -3.86 17.78 -56.71
N GLN A 48 -4.82 16.87 -56.90
CA GLN A 48 -5.34 16.58 -58.23
C GLN A 48 -6.22 17.73 -58.70
N PHE A 49 -5.82 18.33 -59.82
CA PHE A 49 -6.69 19.20 -60.58
C PHE A 49 -7.51 18.29 -61.50
N ASP A 50 -8.84 18.24 -61.39
CA ASP A 50 -9.57 17.70 -62.55
C ASP A 50 -9.21 18.62 -63.72
N GLU A 51 -8.59 18.05 -64.74
CA GLU A 51 -8.49 18.73 -66.02
C GLU A 51 -9.90 19.13 -66.44
N PRO A 52 -10.12 20.37 -66.89
CA PRO A 52 -11.40 20.73 -67.45
C PRO A 52 -11.58 19.87 -68.70
N ASN A 53 -12.40 18.82 -68.60
CA ASN A 53 -13.01 18.22 -69.77
C ASN A 53 -13.66 19.36 -70.54
N GLY A 54 -13.18 19.58 -71.76
CA GLY A 54 -13.81 20.50 -72.68
C GLY A 54 -15.27 20.11 -72.82
N ASP A 55 -16.16 21.02 -72.45
CA ASP A 55 -17.00 21.69 -73.43
C ASP A 55 -17.64 22.94 -72.80
N GLU A 56 -17.87 23.90 -73.68
CA GLU A 56 -18.27 25.30 -73.55
C GLU A 56 -19.46 25.59 -72.61
N ASP A 57 -19.40 26.62 -71.76
CA ASP A 57 -20.01 27.95 -72.00
C ASP A 57 -19.98 28.87 -70.77
N GLU A 58 -20.30 30.15 -71.02
CA GLU A 58 -19.90 31.39 -70.36
C GLU A 58 -20.24 31.64 -68.87
N ASP A 59 -19.33 32.45 -68.30
CA ASP A 59 -19.44 33.41 -67.20
C ASP A 59 -19.25 32.93 -65.74
N GLY A 60 -18.30 33.57 -65.06
CA GLY A 60 -18.09 33.46 -63.61
C GLY A 60 -16.86 32.67 -63.13
N GLY A 61 -15.65 33.24 -63.29
CA GLY A 61 -14.52 32.99 -62.38
C GLY A 61 -13.68 31.73 -62.64
N ARG A 62 -12.62 31.86 -63.44
CA ARG A 62 -11.47 30.94 -63.44
C ARG A 62 -10.74 31.03 -62.10
N GLY A 63 -11.20 30.27 -61.11
CA GLY A 63 -10.53 30.06 -59.83
C GLY A 63 -9.48 28.96 -59.95
N ILE A 64 -8.26 29.27 -59.52
CA ILE A 64 -7.18 28.30 -59.30
C ILE A 64 -7.73 27.21 -58.36
N LYS A 65 -7.81 25.95 -58.82
CA LYS A 65 -8.19 24.83 -57.95
C LYS A 65 -7.09 24.62 -56.90
N GLY A 66 -7.50 24.55 -55.65
CA GLY A 66 -6.68 24.34 -54.47
C GLY A 66 -7.63 24.09 -53.31
N ILE A 67 -7.13 23.69 -52.14
CA ILE A 67 -7.98 23.59 -50.95
C ILE A 67 -8.48 25.00 -50.61
N GLY A 68 -9.75 25.29 -50.90
CA GLY A 68 -10.40 26.55 -50.56
C GLY A 68 -11.20 26.39 -49.27
N ILE A 69 -10.68 26.88 -48.14
CA ILE A 69 -11.39 26.82 -46.86
C ILE A 69 -12.05 28.16 -46.57
N LYS A 70 -13.36 28.16 -46.37
CA LYS A 70 -14.12 29.36 -45.99
C LYS A 70 -14.05 29.54 -44.47
N ILE A 71 -13.31 30.54 -44.02
CA ILE A 71 -13.19 30.87 -42.58
C ILE A 71 -14.37 31.78 -42.18
N LEU A 72 -14.82 31.63 -40.93
CA LEU A 72 -15.82 32.51 -40.32
C LEU A 72 -15.40 33.99 -40.49
N GLY A 73 -16.18 34.76 -41.25
CA GLY A 73 -15.85 36.13 -41.65
C GLY A 73 -15.79 36.37 -43.17
N GLY A 74 -16.01 35.34 -44.00
CA GLY A 74 -16.12 35.48 -45.46
C GLY A 74 -14.79 35.49 -46.21
N THR A 75 -13.67 35.28 -45.51
CA THR A 75 -12.34 35.17 -46.12
C THR A 75 -12.07 33.71 -46.49
N THR A 76 -11.99 33.42 -47.79
CA THR A 76 -11.56 32.12 -48.29
C THR A 76 -10.03 32.04 -48.25
N VAL A 77 -9.49 31.06 -47.52
CA VAL A 77 -8.06 30.74 -47.54
C VAL A 77 -7.85 29.66 -48.59
N LEU A 78 -7.07 29.97 -49.62
CA LEU A 78 -6.72 29.05 -50.71
C LEU A 78 -5.30 28.51 -50.50
N GLY A 79 -5.17 27.20 -50.39
CA GLY A 79 -3.89 26.50 -50.54
C GLY A 79 -3.42 26.61 -51.98
N LEU A 80 -2.32 27.33 -52.23
CA LEU A 80 -1.78 27.55 -53.58
C LEU A 80 -0.62 26.61 -53.88
N SER A 81 -0.74 25.79 -54.93
CA SER A 81 0.41 25.26 -55.67
C SER A 81 0.77 26.26 -56.78
N ARG A 82 2.03 26.73 -56.83
CA ARG A 82 2.49 27.54 -57.97
C ARG A 82 2.80 26.59 -59.12
N THR A 83 2.06 26.73 -60.22
CA THR A 83 2.36 26.09 -61.50
C THR A 83 3.80 26.40 -61.95
N SER A 84 4.55 25.37 -62.30
CA SER A 84 5.81 25.50 -63.05
C SER A 84 5.48 26.07 -64.43
N GLY A 85 5.56 27.39 -64.55
CA GLY A 85 5.32 28.09 -65.81
C GLY A 85 6.45 27.84 -66.81
N PHE A 86 6.38 26.73 -67.55
CA PHE A 86 7.02 26.66 -68.87
C PHE A 86 6.19 27.49 -69.85
N VAL A 87 6.51 28.78 -69.97
CA VAL A 87 6.10 29.56 -71.14
C VAL A 87 7.04 29.17 -72.28
N LYS A 88 6.57 28.28 -73.15
CA LYS A 88 7.20 28.00 -74.44
C LYS A 88 6.72 29.07 -75.43
N LEU A 89 7.57 30.06 -75.73
CA LEU A 89 7.36 30.96 -76.87
C LEU A 89 8.36 30.60 -77.98
N ALA A 90 7.85 30.41 -79.19
CA ALA A 90 8.58 29.96 -80.36
C ALA A 90 9.43 31.07 -81.01
N TYR A 91 10.65 30.67 -81.45
CA TYR A 91 11.53 31.16 -82.53
C TYR A 91 11.56 32.67 -82.89
N SER A 92 12.75 33.31 -82.82
CA SER A 92 13.74 33.35 -83.94
C SER A 92 14.90 34.35 -83.69
N ASP A 93 16.12 33.83 -83.80
CA ASP A 93 17.33 34.38 -84.44
C ASP A 93 18.22 35.50 -83.82
N VAL A 94 19.53 35.26 -84.00
CA VAL A 94 20.74 36.12 -83.94
C VAL A 94 21.36 36.55 -82.59
N GLY A 95 22.56 35.99 -82.31
CA GLY A 95 23.77 36.80 -82.03
C GLY A 95 24.25 37.00 -80.58
N HIS A 96 25.31 36.26 -80.24
CA HIS A 96 26.54 36.74 -79.56
C HIS A 96 26.54 37.54 -78.21
N VAL A 97 27.31 36.98 -77.26
CA VAL A 97 28.28 37.62 -76.33
C VAL A 97 27.90 37.79 -74.84
N GLU A 98 28.90 37.38 -74.05
CA GLU A 98 29.20 37.50 -72.63
C GLU A 98 28.88 38.81 -71.88
N LEU A 99 28.47 38.60 -70.61
CA LEU A 99 28.97 39.20 -69.36
C LEU A 99 28.66 40.69 -69.03
N VAL A 100 28.27 40.89 -67.75
CA VAL A 100 28.61 41.99 -66.81
C VAL A 100 27.48 42.97 -66.37
N LYS A 101 27.25 42.93 -65.04
CA LYS A 101 26.83 43.98 -64.06
C LYS A 101 25.41 44.57 -64.15
N HIS A 102 24.70 44.57 -63.01
CA HIS A 102 24.85 45.63 -62.00
C HIS A 102 24.16 45.28 -60.66
N THR A 103 24.96 45.34 -59.58
CA THR A 103 24.54 45.54 -58.19
C THR A 103 24.10 46.99 -57.95
N PRO A 104 23.42 47.26 -56.82
CA PRO A 104 24.10 47.91 -55.68
C PRO A 104 23.83 47.15 -54.36
N LYS A 105 24.85 46.82 -53.53
CA LYS A 105 25.48 47.66 -52.47
C LYS A 105 24.43 48.26 -51.53
N SER A 106 24.49 48.22 -50.19
CA SER A 106 25.54 48.03 -49.17
C SER A 106 24.77 48.01 -47.83
N LEU A 107 25.08 47.21 -46.81
CA LEU A 107 25.97 47.67 -45.74
C LEU A 107 26.62 46.50 -44.98
N VAL A 108 27.91 46.71 -44.73
CA VAL A 108 28.90 45.86 -44.08
C VAL A 108 29.05 46.28 -42.61
N SER A 109 29.33 45.33 -41.71
CA SER A 109 30.38 45.41 -40.68
C SER A 109 30.58 44.01 -40.06
N GLU A 110 31.59 43.26 -40.53
CA GLU A 110 32.91 43.00 -39.88
C GLU A 110 32.81 42.01 -38.69
N LYS A 111 33.10 40.72 -38.90
CA LYS A 111 34.41 40.01 -38.82
C LYS A 111 35.10 40.05 -37.44
N HIS A 112 35.19 38.88 -36.80
CA HIS A 112 36.47 38.34 -36.33
C HIS A 112 36.46 36.80 -36.32
N ASP A 113 37.46 36.24 -36.99
CA ASP A 113 37.77 34.81 -37.11
C ASP A 113 38.43 34.25 -35.84
N SER A 114 38.10 33.01 -35.47
CA SER A 114 39.10 31.94 -35.30
C SER A 114 38.43 30.56 -35.24
N SER A 115 39.06 29.63 -35.95
CA SER A 115 38.62 28.33 -36.42
C SER A 115 38.90 27.17 -35.46
N LEU A 116 38.03 26.13 -35.46
CA LEU A 116 38.33 24.69 -35.79
C LEU A 116 37.19 23.73 -35.32
N VAL A 117 36.36 23.27 -36.27
CA VAL A 117 36.04 21.87 -36.66
C VAL A 117 36.25 20.77 -35.59
N ALA A 118 35.36 19.80 -35.28
CA ALA A 118 34.07 19.31 -35.80
C ALA A 118 33.41 18.36 -34.77
N ASN A 119 32.07 18.29 -34.79
CA ASN A 119 31.24 17.06 -34.87
C ASN A 119 29.80 17.39 -34.44
N SER A 120 29.02 18.04 -35.31
CA SER A 120 27.56 18.03 -35.23
C SER A 120 27.04 17.00 -36.23
N SER A 121 26.48 15.91 -35.72
CA SER A 121 25.65 15.00 -36.50
C SER A 121 24.51 15.79 -37.12
N VAL A 122 24.60 16.01 -38.43
CA VAL A 122 23.59 16.67 -39.24
C VAL A 122 22.33 15.82 -39.18
N VAL A 123 21.32 16.34 -38.49
CA VAL A 123 19.91 15.93 -38.65
C VAL A 123 19.54 16.26 -40.09
N PRO A 124 18.96 15.35 -40.89
CA PRO A 124 18.47 15.70 -42.22
C PRO A 124 17.48 16.85 -42.08
N GLY A 125 17.82 18.00 -42.67
CA GLY A 125 17.05 19.22 -42.50
C GLY A 125 15.74 19.15 -43.28
N LEU A 126 14.70 19.76 -42.70
CA LEU A 126 13.36 20.09 -43.21
C LEU A 126 13.30 20.66 -44.65
N TRP A 127 14.42 20.81 -45.35
CA TRP A 127 14.56 21.66 -46.52
C TRP A 127 15.16 20.98 -47.76
N ASP A 128 15.62 19.73 -47.66
CA ASP A 128 16.31 19.09 -48.78
C ASP A 128 15.35 18.46 -49.83
N ASP A 129 14.05 18.27 -49.51
CA ASP A 129 13.12 17.52 -50.38
C ASP A 129 11.76 18.19 -50.75
N LEU A 130 11.46 19.43 -50.31
CA LEU A 130 10.13 20.03 -50.51
C LEU A 130 9.84 20.49 -51.95
N HIS A 131 9.21 19.62 -52.74
CA HIS A 131 8.54 19.95 -54.00
C HIS A 131 7.15 20.60 -53.71
N CYS A 132 6.70 21.53 -54.55
CA CYS A 132 5.53 22.42 -54.30
C CYS A 132 4.18 21.73 -54.00
N GLU A 133 4.05 20.42 -54.25
CA GLU A 133 2.87 19.60 -53.98
C GLU A 133 2.68 19.27 -52.48
N HIS A 134 3.78 19.18 -51.72
CA HIS A 134 3.79 18.73 -50.31
C HIS A 134 3.37 19.82 -49.29
N VAL A 135 3.12 21.06 -49.74
CA VAL A 135 2.69 22.17 -48.86
C VAL A 135 1.20 22.07 -48.49
N ALA A 136 0.41 21.32 -49.26
CA ALA A 136 -1.02 21.18 -49.04
C ALA A 136 -1.36 20.20 -47.89
N VAL A 137 -0.53 19.17 -47.68
CA VAL A 137 -0.78 18.10 -46.69
C VAL A 137 -0.84 18.61 -45.25
N PRO A 138 0.10 19.45 -44.75
CA PRO A 138 -0.03 20.03 -43.40
C PRO A 138 -1.29 20.88 -43.22
N PHE A 139 -1.73 21.57 -44.27
CA PHE A 139 -2.93 22.42 -44.23
C PHE A 139 -4.22 21.58 -44.24
N ALA A 140 -4.26 20.51 -45.03
CA ALA A 140 -5.35 19.54 -45.05
C ALA A 140 -5.50 18.85 -43.69
N ALA A 141 -4.39 18.39 -43.09
CA ALA A 141 -4.40 17.77 -41.77
C ALA A 141 -4.87 18.74 -40.67
N TRP A 142 -4.41 20.00 -40.71
CA TRP A 142 -4.90 21.04 -39.81
C TRP A 142 -6.41 21.31 -39.97
N ALA A 143 -6.90 21.35 -41.20
CA ALA A 143 -8.32 21.59 -41.50
C ALA A 143 -9.20 20.47 -40.95
N LEU A 144 -8.84 19.21 -41.22
CA LEU A 144 -9.53 18.04 -40.68
C LEU A 144 -9.57 18.06 -39.15
N ALA A 145 -8.44 18.36 -38.49
CA ALA A 145 -8.39 18.46 -37.04
C ALA A 145 -9.34 19.54 -36.49
N ASN A 146 -9.37 20.73 -37.12
CA ASN A 146 -10.25 21.82 -36.69
C ASN A 146 -11.73 21.51 -36.96
N TRP A 147 -12.07 20.88 -38.08
CA TRP A 147 -13.45 20.45 -38.36
C TRP A 147 -13.89 19.36 -37.38
N ALA A 148 -13.04 18.38 -37.09
CA ALA A 148 -13.30 17.34 -36.09
C ALA A 148 -13.50 17.95 -34.68
N MET A 149 -12.77 19.00 -34.33
CA MET A 149 -12.99 19.74 -33.07
C MET A 149 -14.31 20.52 -33.07
N ALA A 150 -14.73 21.04 -34.22
CA ALA A 150 -15.85 21.98 -34.31
C ALA A 150 -17.23 21.36 -34.05
N SER A 151 -17.47 20.11 -34.45
CA SER A 151 -18.77 19.45 -34.24
C SER A 151 -18.72 17.92 -34.33
N GLU A 152 -19.68 17.26 -33.67
CA GLU A 152 -19.97 15.82 -33.84
C GLU A 152 -20.35 15.48 -35.28
N LEU A 153 -21.10 16.36 -35.95
CA LEU A 153 -21.53 16.16 -37.35
C LEU A 153 -20.34 16.08 -38.31
N ASN A 154 -19.34 16.97 -38.14
CA ASN A 154 -18.13 16.94 -38.95
C ASN A 154 -17.33 15.65 -38.69
N ARG A 155 -17.28 15.15 -37.45
CA ARG A 155 -16.62 13.87 -37.14
C ARG A 155 -17.33 12.70 -37.81
N LEU A 156 -18.66 12.69 -37.84
CA LEU A 156 -19.44 11.71 -38.60
C LEU A 156 -19.09 11.76 -40.09
N HIS A 157 -19.04 12.95 -40.70
CA HIS A 157 -18.66 13.09 -42.11
C HIS A 157 -17.23 12.64 -42.41
N ILE A 158 -16.27 12.97 -41.53
CA ILE A 158 -14.88 12.49 -41.65
C ILE A 158 -14.87 10.95 -41.61
N HIS A 159 -15.58 10.36 -40.65
CA HIS A 159 -15.67 8.91 -40.51
C HIS A 159 -16.36 8.23 -41.71
N GLU A 160 -17.45 8.81 -42.23
CA GLU A 160 -18.18 8.30 -43.40
C GLU A 160 -17.36 8.36 -44.69
N LEU A 161 -16.43 9.31 -44.80
CA LEU A 161 -15.57 9.50 -45.96
C LEU A 161 -14.26 8.70 -45.85
N ASP A 162 -13.73 8.49 -44.64
CA ASP A 162 -12.53 7.68 -44.34
C ASP A 162 -12.92 6.33 -43.68
N GLN A 163 -13.82 5.58 -44.33
CA GLN A 163 -14.40 4.35 -43.76
C GLN A 163 -13.37 3.25 -43.52
N ASP A 164 -12.27 3.21 -44.27
CA ASP A 164 -11.16 2.28 -44.09
C ASP A 164 -10.05 2.84 -43.20
N GLY A 165 -10.09 4.15 -42.91
CA GLY A 165 -9.17 4.84 -42.00
C GLY A 165 -7.79 5.05 -42.59
N GLN A 166 -7.65 4.98 -43.92
CA GLN A 166 -6.39 5.14 -44.62
C GLN A 166 -5.90 6.58 -44.62
N ALA A 167 -6.80 7.56 -44.68
CA ALA A 167 -6.42 8.96 -44.65
C ALA A 167 -5.79 9.34 -43.30
N VAL A 168 -6.46 8.97 -42.20
CA VAL A 168 -5.92 9.15 -40.85
C VAL A 168 -4.61 8.38 -40.68
N MET A 169 -4.52 7.14 -41.15
CA MET A 169 -3.29 6.35 -41.08
C MET A 169 -2.12 7.00 -41.83
N THR A 170 -2.39 7.55 -43.02
CA THR A 170 -1.40 8.25 -43.85
C THR A 170 -0.90 9.51 -43.14
N ALA A 171 -1.79 10.28 -42.51
CA ALA A 171 -1.39 11.42 -41.68
C ALA A 171 -0.52 11.02 -40.47
N LEU A 172 -0.80 9.87 -39.85
CA LEU A 172 0.00 9.36 -38.72
C LEU A 172 1.40 8.87 -39.15
N MET A 173 1.53 8.36 -40.38
CA MET A 173 2.79 7.87 -40.95
C MET A 173 3.60 8.94 -41.69
N ALA A 174 3.02 10.11 -41.93
CA ALA A 174 3.64 11.21 -42.67
C ALA A 174 5.00 11.63 -42.10
N PRO A 175 6.00 11.99 -42.90
CA PRO A 175 7.31 12.41 -42.38
C PRO A 175 7.25 13.74 -41.61
N GLU A 176 6.29 14.61 -41.91
CA GLU A 176 6.18 15.94 -41.34
C GLU A 176 5.63 15.94 -39.91
N ARG A 177 6.32 16.66 -39.02
CA ARG A 177 5.96 16.81 -37.59
C ARG A 177 4.53 17.34 -37.41
N SER A 178 4.18 18.43 -38.06
CA SER A 178 2.86 19.06 -37.94
C SER A 178 1.74 18.18 -38.49
N VAL A 179 2.00 17.39 -39.54
CA VAL A 179 1.00 16.43 -40.06
C VAL A 179 0.74 15.34 -39.03
N LYS A 180 1.78 14.73 -38.45
CA LYS A 180 1.62 13.75 -37.37
C LYS A 180 0.86 14.30 -36.16
N TRP A 181 1.14 15.55 -35.79
CA TRP A 181 0.46 16.20 -34.66
C TRP A 181 -1.04 16.35 -34.91
N HIS A 182 -1.44 16.89 -36.07
CA HIS A 182 -2.85 17.04 -36.42
C HIS A 182 -3.53 15.70 -36.70
N GLY A 183 -2.84 14.75 -37.33
CA GLY A 183 -3.34 13.38 -37.53
C GLY A 183 -3.61 12.68 -36.20
N SER A 184 -2.73 12.86 -35.20
CA SER A 184 -2.97 12.36 -33.85
C SER A 184 -4.20 13.01 -33.20
N LEU A 185 -4.39 14.32 -33.40
CA LEU A 185 -5.57 15.02 -32.90
C LEU A 185 -6.87 14.54 -33.55
N VAL A 186 -6.88 14.35 -34.88
CA VAL A 186 -8.04 13.77 -35.59
C VAL A 186 -8.34 12.37 -35.06
N ALA A 187 -7.32 11.50 -34.99
CA ALA A 187 -7.49 10.13 -34.48
C ALA A 187 -8.09 10.12 -33.07
N ARG A 188 -7.60 10.98 -32.18
CA ARG A 188 -8.16 11.11 -30.82
C ARG A 188 -9.63 11.51 -30.83
N LEU A 189 -9.97 12.58 -31.56
CA LEU A 189 -11.34 13.12 -31.59
C LEU A 189 -12.35 12.14 -32.18
N LEU A 190 -11.95 11.35 -33.17
CA LEU A 190 -12.79 10.28 -33.73
C LEU A 190 -12.98 9.13 -32.73
N LEU A 191 -11.95 8.78 -31.96
CA LEU A 191 -12.00 7.70 -30.97
C LEU A 191 -12.75 8.09 -29.69
N GLU A 192 -12.73 9.37 -29.29
CA GLU A 192 -13.45 9.87 -28.12
C GLU A 192 -14.97 9.99 -28.36
N ASP A 193 -15.41 10.03 -29.64
CA ASP A 193 -16.83 10.13 -30.00
C ASP A 193 -17.52 8.76 -29.93
N GLN A 194 -18.31 8.54 -28.87
CA GLN A 194 -19.01 7.27 -28.63
C GLN A 194 -20.10 6.95 -29.67
N ASN A 195 -20.48 7.91 -30.52
CA ASN A 195 -21.52 7.70 -31.53
C ASN A 195 -20.97 7.12 -32.84
N LEU A 196 -19.65 7.04 -33.00
CA LEU A 196 -19.01 6.53 -34.22
C LEU A 196 -18.66 5.04 -34.07
N PRO A 197 -18.86 4.22 -35.14
CA PRO A 197 -18.40 2.84 -35.10
C PRO A 197 -16.88 2.78 -35.20
N LEU A 198 -16.29 1.80 -34.50
CA LEU A 198 -14.84 1.59 -34.52
C LEU A 198 -14.39 0.99 -35.84
N ASN A 199 -13.32 1.57 -36.40
CA ASN A 199 -12.71 1.07 -37.63
C ASN A 199 -11.75 -0.09 -37.36
N ASP A 200 -11.61 -1.02 -38.30
CA ASP A 200 -10.66 -2.13 -38.18
C ASP A 200 -9.20 -1.63 -38.17
N SER A 201 -8.94 -0.49 -38.80
CA SER A 201 -7.64 0.18 -38.89
C SER A 201 -7.15 0.82 -37.58
N VAL A 202 -8.01 0.93 -36.55
CA VAL A 202 -7.62 1.50 -35.23
C VAL A 202 -6.47 0.70 -34.59
N SER A 203 -6.40 -0.61 -34.85
CA SER A 203 -5.27 -1.44 -34.40
C SER A 203 -3.94 -1.05 -35.08
N ASP A 204 -4.00 -0.61 -36.34
CA ASP A 204 -2.83 -0.10 -37.06
C ASP A 204 -2.47 1.32 -36.64
N TRP A 205 -3.47 2.16 -36.39
CA TRP A 205 -3.28 3.51 -35.83
C TRP A 205 -2.53 3.45 -34.49
N SER A 206 -2.93 2.57 -33.57
CA SER A 206 -2.28 2.46 -32.24
C SER A 206 -0.79 2.11 -32.33
N SER A 207 -0.40 1.28 -33.29
CA SER A 207 1.00 0.92 -33.54
C SER A 207 1.79 2.09 -34.12
N SER A 208 1.18 2.85 -35.03
CA SER A 208 1.76 4.06 -35.62
C SER A 208 1.96 5.17 -34.58
N LEU A 209 0.91 5.42 -33.78
CA LEU A 209 0.91 6.40 -32.70
C LEU A 209 2.01 6.09 -31.69
N LEU A 210 2.14 4.83 -31.27
CA LEU A 210 3.18 4.42 -30.34
C LEU A 210 4.60 4.56 -30.92
N SER A 211 4.78 4.29 -32.21
CA SER A 211 6.04 4.56 -32.93
C SER A 211 6.37 6.06 -32.92
N THR A 212 5.36 6.89 -33.17
CA THR A 212 5.48 8.36 -33.10
C THR A 212 5.84 8.84 -31.69
N VAL A 213 5.21 8.29 -30.64
CA VAL A 213 5.56 8.58 -29.25
C VAL A 213 7.02 8.23 -28.96
N SER A 214 7.50 7.07 -29.41
CA SER A 214 8.90 6.67 -29.23
C SER A 214 9.89 7.59 -29.96
N HIS A 215 9.59 7.93 -31.22
CA HIS A 215 10.41 8.83 -32.01
C HIS A 215 10.45 10.26 -31.42
N ALA A 216 9.29 10.80 -31.05
CA ALA A 216 9.18 12.10 -30.39
C ALA A 216 9.93 12.11 -29.06
N SER A 217 9.82 11.03 -28.27
CA SER A 217 10.56 10.85 -27.00
C SER A 217 12.08 10.77 -27.20
N LYS A 218 12.57 10.23 -28.33
CA LYS A 218 14.02 10.20 -28.65
C LYS A 218 14.56 11.59 -29.00
N ASN A 219 13.72 12.43 -29.58
CA ASN A 219 14.09 13.77 -30.05
C ASN A 219 13.71 14.89 -29.06
N ASP A 220 13.24 14.53 -27.85
CA ASP A 220 12.77 15.47 -26.82
C ASP A 220 11.60 16.38 -27.28
N ASP A 221 10.78 15.91 -28.23
CA ASP A 221 9.61 16.61 -28.76
C ASP A 221 8.35 16.23 -27.95
N ILE A 222 8.27 16.81 -26.75
CA ILE A 222 7.21 16.49 -25.78
C ILE A 222 5.80 16.81 -26.28
N PRO A 223 5.52 17.96 -26.96
CA PRO A 223 4.18 18.25 -27.46
C PRO A 223 3.67 17.24 -28.48
N LEU A 224 4.54 16.75 -29.38
CA LEU A 224 4.16 15.69 -30.33
C LEU A 224 3.93 14.37 -29.60
N ALA A 225 4.81 14.03 -28.65
CA ALA A 225 4.64 12.82 -27.85
C ALA A 225 3.32 12.82 -27.09
N GLN A 226 2.92 13.95 -26.50
CA GLN A 226 1.64 14.10 -25.80
C GLN A 226 0.43 13.96 -26.73
N ALA A 227 0.46 14.61 -27.90
CA ALA A 227 -0.62 14.51 -28.88
C ALA A 227 -0.82 13.06 -29.33
N ALA A 228 0.25 12.40 -29.77
CA ALA A 228 0.22 11.01 -30.19
C ALA A 228 -0.18 10.05 -29.04
N LEU A 229 0.28 10.32 -27.82
CA LEU A 229 -0.03 9.48 -26.67
C LEU A 229 -1.49 9.60 -26.21
N SER A 230 -2.09 10.79 -26.34
CA SER A 230 -3.51 10.98 -26.03
C SER A 230 -4.42 10.21 -27.00
N ALA A 231 -4.10 10.24 -28.29
CA ALA A 231 -4.80 9.42 -29.30
C ALA A 231 -4.56 7.92 -29.09
N PHE A 232 -3.33 7.55 -28.71
CA PHE A 232 -2.99 6.17 -28.39
C PHE A 232 -3.79 5.66 -27.19
N LEU A 233 -3.90 6.44 -26.13
CA LEU A 233 -4.69 6.07 -24.95
C LEU A 233 -6.15 5.82 -25.32
N ALA A 234 -6.79 6.73 -26.08
CA ALA A 234 -8.15 6.53 -26.57
C ALA A 234 -8.29 5.26 -27.42
N SER A 235 -7.28 4.92 -28.24
CA SER A 235 -7.30 3.68 -29.04
C SER A 235 -7.25 2.42 -28.18
N VAL A 236 -6.52 2.46 -27.06
CA VAL A 236 -6.40 1.33 -26.10
C VAL A 236 -7.66 1.20 -25.25
N GLU A 237 -8.30 2.31 -24.89
CA GLU A 237 -9.57 2.34 -24.13
C GLU A 237 -10.73 1.76 -24.94
N GLN A 238 -10.85 2.12 -26.22
CA GLN A 238 -12.04 1.79 -27.01
C GLN A 238 -11.90 0.50 -27.83
N CYS A 239 -10.69 0.10 -28.24
CA CYS A 239 -10.50 -1.00 -29.20
C CYS A 239 -9.74 -2.20 -28.58
N PRO A 240 -10.41 -3.35 -28.36
CA PRO A 240 -9.75 -4.58 -27.90
C PRO A 240 -8.70 -5.13 -28.90
N GLY A 241 -8.88 -4.88 -30.20
CA GLY A 241 -7.91 -5.25 -31.24
C GLY A 241 -6.58 -4.51 -31.08
N ALA A 242 -6.64 -3.22 -30.75
CA ALA A 242 -5.47 -2.41 -30.42
C ALA A 242 -4.78 -2.95 -29.16
N GLN A 243 -5.53 -3.25 -28.09
CA GLN A 243 -4.97 -3.84 -26.86
C GLN A 243 -4.15 -5.11 -27.16
N LYS A 244 -4.71 -6.05 -27.92
CA LYS A 244 -4.03 -7.30 -28.29
C LYS A 244 -2.74 -7.05 -29.06
N LYS A 245 -2.79 -6.18 -30.07
CA LYS A 245 -1.62 -5.89 -30.92
C LYS A 245 -0.49 -5.20 -30.16
N ILE A 246 -0.83 -4.29 -29.25
CA ILE A 246 0.15 -3.63 -28.37
C ILE A 246 0.74 -4.60 -27.35
N MET A 247 -0.05 -5.52 -26.81
CA MET A 247 0.44 -6.58 -25.92
C MET A 247 1.47 -7.48 -26.62
N GLU A 248 1.25 -7.82 -27.89
CA GLU A 248 2.14 -8.68 -28.68
C GLU A 248 3.44 -7.98 -29.13
N LYS A 249 3.36 -6.70 -29.55
CA LYS A 249 4.49 -6.01 -30.22
C LYS A 249 4.83 -4.62 -29.69
N GLY A 250 3.98 -4.00 -28.89
CA GLY A 250 4.11 -2.59 -28.47
C GLY A 250 4.79 -2.35 -27.11
N LEU A 251 4.75 -3.32 -26.18
CA LEU A 251 5.22 -3.11 -24.80
C LEU A 251 6.66 -2.60 -24.69
N HIS A 252 7.58 -3.09 -25.53
CA HIS A 252 8.97 -2.64 -25.53
C HIS A 252 9.11 -1.17 -25.96
N ILE A 253 8.27 -0.70 -26.90
CA ILE A 253 8.24 0.69 -27.39
C ILE A 253 7.70 1.60 -26.28
N MET A 254 6.65 1.17 -25.59
CA MET A 254 6.12 1.89 -24.41
C MET A 254 7.18 2.02 -23.31
N ARG A 255 7.90 0.94 -23.01
CA ARG A 255 8.98 0.94 -22.02
C ARG A 255 10.09 1.93 -22.40
N ASP A 256 10.50 1.91 -23.66
CA ASP A 256 11.53 2.78 -24.22
C ASP A 256 11.11 4.27 -24.25
N ALA A 257 9.82 4.56 -24.43
CA ALA A 257 9.27 5.91 -24.27
C ALA A 257 9.25 6.36 -22.80
N ALA A 258 8.82 5.47 -21.89
CA ALA A 258 8.77 5.73 -20.45
C ALA A 258 10.16 6.02 -19.87
N THR A 259 11.20 5.29 -20.30
CA THR A 259 12.58 5.52 -19.82
C THR A 259 13.17 6.84 -20.29
N ARG A 260 12.80 7.36 -21.47
CA ARG A 260 13.32 8.65 -21.97
C ARG A 260 12.58 9.86 -21.42
N THR A 261 11.28 9.73 -21.16
CA THR A 261 10.42 10.85 -20.75
C THR A 261 10.25 10.98 -19.24
N GLN A 262 11.18 10.44 -18.43
CA GLN A 262 11.08 10.39 -16.96
C GLN A 262 10.84 11.74 -16.27
N LYS A 263 11.23 12.85 -16.91
CA LYS A 263 11.05 14.22 -16.37
C LYS A 263 9.67 14.81 -16.66
N HIS A 264 8.90 14.22 -17.58
CA HIS A 264 7.65 14.77 -18.09
C HIS A 264 6.46 14.02 -17.51
N GLY A 265 5.88 14.55 -16.43
CA GLY A 265 4.82 13.90 -15.66
C GLY A 265 3.58 13.52 -16.50
N GLU A 266 3.14 14.40 -17.40
CA GLU A 266 1.94 14.16 -18.24
C GLU A 266 2.10 12.95 -19.18
N VAL A 267 3.28 12.81 -19.79
CA VAL A 267 3.60 11.67 -20.67
C VAL A 267 3.67 10.38 -19.84
N GLN A 268 4.29 10.43 -18.66
CA GLN A 268 4.38 9.28 -17.77
C GLN A 268 3.01 8.83 -17.27
N GLU A 269 2.12 9.78 -16.95
CA GLU A 269 0.75 9.49 -16.50
C GLU A 269 -0.08 8.80 -17.58
N ALA A 270 -0.04 9.30 -18.82
CA ALA A 270 -0.77 8.68 -19.92
C ALA A 270 -0.20 7.30 -20.30
N LEU A 271 1.13 7.10 -20.24
CA LEU A 271 1.75 5.78 -20.41
C LEU A 271 1.34 4.80 -19.31
N ALA A 272 1.25 5.27 -18.07
CA ALA A 272 0.83 4.44 -16.94
C ALA A 272 -0.64 4.04 -17.02
N LYS A 273 -1.53 4.96 -17.41
CA LYS A 273 -2.95 4.66 -17.66
C LYS A 273 -3.12 3.65 -18.78
N ALA A 274 -2.40 3.81 -19.89
CA ALA A 274 -2.44 2.84 -20.99
C ALA A 274 -1.97 1.44 -20.52
N LEU A 275 -0.90 1.37 -19.73
CA LEU A 275 -0.42 0.10 -19.18
C LEU A 275 -1.38 -0.51 -18.15
N GLU A 276 -2.06 0.32 -17.34
CA GLU A 276 -3.10 -0.12 -16.40
C GLU A 276 -4.25 -0.80 -17.14
N LEU A 277 -4.79 -0.18 -18.20
CA LEU A 277 -5.86 -0.76 -19.03
C LEU A 277 -5.43 -2.09 -19.66
N LEU A 278 -4.19 -2.14 -20.16
CA LEU A 278 -3.62 -3.34 -20.75
C LEU A 278 -3.40 -4.49 -19.74
N SER A 279 -3.40 -4.23 -18.43
CA SER A 279 -3.03 -5.21 -17.39
C SER A 279 -4.16 -5.57 -16.42
N THR A 280 -5.25 -4.79 -16.36
CA THR A 280 -6.32 -4.96 -15.34
C THR A 280 -7.62 -5.55 -15.88
N GLU A 281 -7.94 -5.41 -17.17
CA GLU A 281 -9.29 -5.74 -17.67
C GLU A 281 -9.44 -7.17 -18.20
N ARG A 282 -8.51 -7.66 -19.04
CA ARG A 282 -8.59 -9.00 -19.69
C ARG A 282 -7.25 -9.62 -20.11
N MET A 283 -6.19 -8.82 -20.19
CA MET A 283 -4.87 -9.22 -20.67
C MET A 283 -3.89 -9.13 -19.51
N HIS A 284 -3.04 -10.13 -19.35
CA HIS A 284 -2.02 -10.17 -18.30
C HIS A 284 -0.64 -10.00 -18.93
N LEU A 285 0.20 -9.14 -18.35
CA LEU A 285 1.60 -9.04 -18.74
C LEU A 285 2.26 -10.39 -18.53
N SER A 286 3.10 -10.86 -19.46
CA SER A 286 3.89 -12.08 -19.26
C SER A 286 4.84 -11.94 -18.05
N ALA A 287 5.32 -13.06 -17.50
CA ALA A 287 6.23 -13.05 -16.36
C ALA A 287 7.51 -12.24 -16.66
N GLU A 288 8.04 -12.39 -17.87
CA GLU A 288 9.22 -11.66 -18.34
C GLU A 288 8.94 -10.16 -18.50
N GLU A 289 7.80 -9.78 -19.10
CA GLU A 289 7.46 -8.36 -19.26
C GLU A 289 7.19 -7.70 -17.91
N SER A 290 6.55 -8.40 -16.97
CA SER A 290 6.34 -7.92 -15.59
C SER A 290 7.67 -7.61 -14.89
N GLN A 291 8.69 -8.45 -15.12
CA GLN A 291 10.04 -8.23 -14.59
C GLN A 291 10.71 -7.03 -15.25
N ARG A 292 10.62 -6.87 -16.58
CA ARG A 292 11.19 -5.72 -17.29
C ARG A 292 10.53 -4.39 -16.91
N TRP A 293 9.23 -4.38 -16.62
CA TRP A 293 8.50 -3.19 -16.19
C TRP A 293 8.73 -2.84 -14.71
N SER A 294 9.16 -3.79 -13.89
CA SER A 294 9.31 -3.60 -12.43
C SER A 294 10.12 -2.36 -12.04
N ALA A 295 11.23 -2.07 -12.74
CA ALA A 295 12.08 -0.91 -12.48
C ALA A 295 11.36 0.43 -12.71
N ILE A 296 10.53 0.50 -13.75
CA ILE A 296 9.75 1.69 -14.11
C ILE A 296 8.56 1.85 -13.17
N LEU A 297 7.87 0.75 -12.87
CA LEU A 297 6.74 0.75 -11.94
C LEU A 297 7.16 1.24 -10.55
N LEU A 298 8.28 0.76 -10.01
CA LEU A 298 8.80 1.26 -8.73
C LEU A 298 9.22 2.73 -8.82
N GLN A 299 9.76 3.19 -9.95
CA GLN A 299 10.04 4.61 -10.16
C GLN A 299 8.75 5.46 -10.19
N TRP A 300 7.68 4.98 -10.81
CA TRP A 300 6.39 5.66 -10.79
C TRP A 300 5.80 5.72 -9.39
N VAL A 301 5.99 4.68 -8.56
CA VAL A 301 5.51 4.68 -7.18
C VAL A 301 6.30 5.68 -6.31
N PHE A 302 7.63 5.64 -6.38
CA PHE A 302 8.52 6.36 -5.45
C PHE A 302 9.10 7.66 -5.98
N GLY A 303 8.91 7.98 -7.26
CA GLY A 303 9.51 9.14 -7.91
C GLY A 303 9.10 10.46 -7.27
N LYS A 304 10.08 11.37 -7.12
CA LYS A 304 9.87 12.72 -6.55
C LYS A 304 8.83 13.55 -7.31
N PHE A 305 8.67 13.31 -8.61
CA PHE A 305 7.75 14.02 -9.50
C PHE A 305 6.49 13.21 -9.83
N SER A 306 6.24 12.10 -9.14
CA SER A 306 5.09 11.25 -9.43
C SER A 306 3.79 11.85 -8.89
N SER A 307 2.83 12.07 -9.80
CA SER A 307 1.45 12.46 -9.47
C SER A 307 0.72 11.34 -8.69
N GLU A 308 -0.39 11.68 -8.04
CA GLU A 308 -1.20 10.69 -7.32
C GLU A 308 -1.82 9.66 -8.27
N SER A 309 -2.27 10.09 -9.45
CA SER A 309 -2.78 9.23 -10.53
C SER A 309 -1.71 8.26 -11.05
N LEU A 310 -0.50 8.74 -11.33
CA LEU A 310 0.62 7.91 -11.77
C LEU A 310 0.97 6.83 -10.73
N ARG A 311 1.02 7.22 -9.45
CA ARG A 311 1.28 6.29 -8.34
C ARG A 311 0.16 5.27 -8.20
N SER A 312 -1.10 5.70 -8.28
CA SER A 312 -2.26 4.79 -8.21
C SER A 312 -2.20 3.74 -9.33
N SER A 313 -1.98 4.18 -10.58
CA SER A 313 -1.86 3.28 -11.74
C SER A 313 -0.73 2.26 -11.54
N ALA A 314 0.46 2.73 -11.15
CA ALA A 314 1.62 1.87 -10.93
C ALA A 314 1.41 0.83 -9.81
N THR A 315 0.78 1.25 -8.69
CA THR A 315 0.50 0.33 -7.57
C THR A 315 -0.55 -0.73 -7.92
N LYS A 316 -1.57 -0.40 -8.74
CA LYS A 316 -2.53 -1.36 -9.28
C LYS A 316 -1.87 -2.38 -10.21
N ILE A 317 -1.04 -1.92 -11.16
CA ILE A 317 -0.30 -2.82 -12.06
C ILE A 317 0.61 -3.77 -11.26
N LEU A 318 1.33 -3.24 -10.26
CA LEU A 318 2.14 -4.08 -9.37
C LEU A 318 1.28 -5.09 -8.61
N SER A 319 0.09 -4.72 -8.14
CA SER A 319 -0.84 -5.65 -7.50
C SER A 319 -1.23 -6.80 -8.43
N CYS A 320 -1.60 -6.51 -9.68
CA CYS A 320 -1.93 -7.55 -10.68
C CYS A 320 -0.74 -8.49 -10.91
N ILE A 321 0.48 -7.96 -11.04
CA ILE A 321 1.70 -8.79 -11.18
C ILE A 321 1.88 -9.75 -9.99
N LEU A 322 1.65 -9.28 -8.76
CA LEU A 322 1.72 -10.14 -7.57
C LEU A 322 0.62 -11.21 -7.58
N GLU A 323 -0.56 -10.88 -8.06
CA GLU A 323 -1.71 -11.78 -8.15
C GLU A 323 -1.49 -12.90 -9.16
N ASP A 324 -1.04 -12.55 -10.36
CA ASP A 324 -0.86 -13.45 -11.50
C ASP A 324 0.28 -14.44 -11.29
N TYR A 325 1.40 -13.98 -10.70
CA TYR A 325 2.66 -14.75 -10.68
C TYR A 325 3.07 -15.30 -9.31
N GLY A 326 2.44 -14.87 -8.23
CA GLY A 326 2.66 -15.39 -6.87
C GLY A 326 4.14 -15.59 -6.51
N PRO A 327 4.62 -16.84 -6.31
CA PRO A 327 6.02 -17.11 -5.93
C PRO A 327 7.07 -16.50 -6.87
N SER A 328 6.79 -16.44 -8.17
CA SER A 328 7.71 -15.87 -9.17
C SER A 328 7.81 -14.35 -9.09
N SER A 329 6.86 -13.69 -8.41
CA SER A 329 6.85 -12.24 -8.19
C SER A 329 7.55 -11.81 -6.90
N ILE A 330 8.05 -12.76 -6.09
CA ILE A 330 8.71 -12.48 -4.80
C ILE A 330 9.87 -11.47 -4.95
N PRO A 331 10.79 -11.56 -5.94
CA PRO A 331 11.85 -10.56 -6.11
C PRO A 331 11.30 -9.14 -6.30
N ILE A 332 10.19 -8.99 -7.04
CA ILE A 332 9.54 -7.69 -7.29
C ILE A 332 8.92 -7.16 -5.98
N SER A 333 8.17 -7.99 -5.25
CA SER A 333 7.56 -7.60 -3.97
C SER A 333 8.60 -7.22 -2.90
N GLN A 334 9.71 -7.95 -2.82
CA GLN A 334 10.81 -7.63 -1.91
C GLN A 334 11.57 -6.38 -2.35
N GLY A 335 11.74 -6.19 -3.66
CA GLY A 335 12.31 -4.98 -4.24
C GLY A 335 11.47 -3.76 -3.89
N TRP A 336 10.15 -3.87 -4.02
CA TRP A 336 9.21 -2.83 -3.60
C TRP A 336 9.37 -2.50 -2.11
N LEU A 337 9.37 -3.50 -1.23
CA LEU A 337 9.55 -3.29 0.21
C LEU A 337 10.92 -2.65 0.55
N ALA A 338 11.98 -3.01 -0.17
CA ALA A 338 13.32 -2.44 0.03
C ALA A 338 13.37 -0.95 -0.35
N VAL A 339 12.79 -0.58 -1.50
CA VAL A 339 12.70 0.82 -1.93
C VAL A 339 11.80 1.62 -0.99
N LEU A 340 10.65 1.06 -0.59
CA LEU A 340 9.74 1.66 0.38
C LEU A 340 10.45 2.04 1.69
N LEU A 341 11.18 1.09 2.28
CA LEU A 341 11.95 1.35 3.50
C LEU A 341 13.02 2.42 3.29
N THR A 342 13.72 2.39 2.16
CA THR A 342 14.77 3.35 1.83
C THR A 342 14.23 4.77 1.70
N GLU A 343 13.10 4.94 1.02
CA GLU A 343 12.42 6.24 0.85
C GLU A 343 11.88 6.82 2.16
N ILE A 344 11.30 5.97 3.01
CA ILE A 344 10.87 6.40 4.34
C ILE A 344 12.09 6.85 5.16
N LEU A 345 13.18 6.09 5.19
CA LEU A 345 14.39 6.48 5.92
C LEU A 345 15.07 7.73 5.36
N GLY A 346 15.05 7.92 4.03
CA GLY A 346 15.60 9.11 3.38
C GLY A 346 14.86 10.39 3.82
N SER A 347 13.56 10.29 4.04
CA SER A 347 12.74 11.41 4.49
C SER A 347 12.89 11.74 5.98
N THR A 348 13.06 10.74 6.85
CA THR A 348 13.23 10.94 8.30
C THR A 348 14.57 11.59 8.66
N LYS A 349 15.57 11.54 7.75
CA LYS A 349 16.91 12.12 7.96
C LYS A 349 16.98 13.65 7.80
N LYS A 350 15.91 14.34 7.40
CA LYS A 350 15.88 15.82 7.39
C LYS A 350 15.46 16.33 8.77
N PRO A 351 16.34 16.94 9.59
CA PRO A 351 15.94 17.45 10.88
C PRO A 351 14.96 18.62 10.70
N ALA A 352 13.86 18.61 11.47
CA ALA A 352 12.97 19.74 11.60
C ALA A 352 13.74 20.92 12.20
N VAL A 353 14.09 21.89 11.36
CA VAL A 353 14.47 23.23 11.78
C VAL A 353 13.18 23.93 12.18
N ASN A 354 12.82 23.87 13.46
CA ASN A 354 12.12 24.90 14.25
C ASN A 354 11.47 24.28 15.49
N GLY A 355 11.82 24.81 16.66
CA GLY A 355 11.13 24.50 17.93
C GLY A 355 12.06 24.30 19.12
N ALA A 356 12.87 25.32 19.46
CA ALA A 356 13.51 25.39 20.77
C ALA A 356 12.43 25.63 21.85
N ASN A 357 11.91 24.56 22.45
CA ASN A 357 11.39 24.49 23.83
C ASN A 357 10.67 23.15 24.09
N GLN A 358 11.41 22.06 24.30
CA GLN A 358 10.87 20.89 25.02
C GLN A 358 11.97 20.26 25.90
N LEU A 359 11.76 20.36 27.22
CA LEU A 359 12.70 19.99 28.28
C LEU A 359 12.90 18.48 28.37
N LYS A 360 14.18 18.04 28.46
CA LYS A 360 14.77 16.82 29.09
C LYS A 360 14.11 15.42 28.94
N ASN A 361 12.80 15.31 28.79
CA ASN A 361 11.98 14.09 28.73
C ASN A 361 12.07 13.35 27.39
N ASP A 362 12.49 14.01 26.31
CA ASP A 362 12.61 13.39 24.97
C ASP A 362 13.81 12.44 24.80
N LYS A 363 14.76 12.38 25.74
CA LYS A 363 16.03 11.67 25.50
C LYS A 363 15.90 10.16 25.34
N VAL A 364 14.90 9.52 25.95
CA VAL A 364 14.72 8.05 25.84
C VAL A 364 13.90 7.70 24.60
N LYS A 365 12.81 8.44 24.35
CA LYS A 365 11.99 8.30 23.15
C LYS A 365 12.82 8.52 21.87
N THR A 366 13.58 9.61 21.80
CA THR A 366 14.50 9.90 20.67
C THR A 366 15.57 8.82 20.48
N LYS A 367 16.09 8.21 21.56
CA LYS A 367 17.03 7.08 21.44
C LYS A 367 16.39 5.81 20.88
N ILE A 368 15.14 5.53 21.24
CA ILE A 368 14.39 4.39 20.70
C ILE A 368 14.12 4.62 19.20
N GLU A 369 13.66 5.80 18.83
CA GLU A 369 13.43 6.19 17.43
C GLU A 369 14.73 6.09 16.61
N GLN A 370 15.85 6.62 17.12
CA GLN A 370 17.17 6.47 16.48
C GLN A 370 17.57 5.00 16.31
N SER A 371 17.34 4.16 17.32
CA SER A 371 17.60 2.71 17.23
C SER A 371 16.73 2.03 16.17
N ASN A 372 15.45 2.42 16.05
CA ASN A 372 14.54 1.89 15.05
C ASN A 372 14.97 2.30 13.63
N ILE A 373 15.40 3.55 13.44
CA ILE A 373 15.93 4.06 12.16
C ILE A 373 17.21 3.30 11.75
N VAL A 374 18.14 3.06 12.68
CA VAL A 374 19.37 2.29 12.40
C VAL A 374 19.03 0.85 12.03
N PHE A 375 18.15 0.21 12.80
CA PHE A 375 17.67 -1.14 12.50
C PHE A 375 17.02 -1.23 11.11
N ALA A 376 16.13 -0.29 10.79
CA ALA A 376 15.48 -0.23 9.49
C ALA A 376 16.47 -0.03 8.34
N GLY A 377 17.51 0.80 8.51
CA GLY A 377 18.57 0.96 7.51
C GLY A 377 19.36 -0.32 7.27
N GLN A 378 19.68 -1.08 8.32
CA GLN A 378 20.32 -2.40 8.18
C GLN A 378 19.42 -3.41 7.47
N VAL A 379 18.13 -3.40 7.78
CA VAL A 379 17.15 -4.29 7.16
C VAL A 379 16.92 -3.95 5.68
N ALA A 380 16.88 -2.66 5.31
CA ALA A 380 16.76 -2.24 3.92
C ALA A 380 17.93 -2.78 3.06
N ASN A 381 19.17 -2.73 3.60
CA ASN A 381 20.34 -3.34 2.94
C ASN A 381 20.22 -4.87 2.86
N GLN A 382 19.73 -5.54 3.92
CA GLN A 382 19.51 -6.99 3.88
C GLN A 382 18.47 -7.41 2.84
N LEU A 383 17.39 -6.64 2.68
CA LEU A 383 16.38 -6.86 1.65
C LEU A 383 16.96 -6.66 0.25
N ALA A 384 17.74 -5.60 0.04
CA ALA A 384 18.40 -5.36 -1.25
C ALA A 384 19.31 -6.54 -1.64
N GLY A 385 20.08 -7.08 -0.68
CA GLY A 385 20.87 -8.29 -0.90
C GLY A 385 20.01 -9.54 -1.17
N ALA A 386 18.90 -9.71 -0.47
CA ALA A 386 17.97 -10.82 -0.67
C ALA A 386 17.37 -10.82 -2.09
N VAL A 387 16.96 -9.66 -2.60
CA VAL A 387 16.42 -9.51 -3.97
C VAL A 387 17.45 -9.93 -5.01
N VAL A 388 18.69 -9.46 -4.89
CA VAL A 388 19.77 -9.82 -5.83
C VAL A 388 20.04 -11.32 -5.77
N ASN A 389 20.18 -11.90 -4.58
CA ASN A 389 20.42 -13.34 -4.40
C ASN A 389 19.29 -14.18 -5.00
N LEU A 390 18.03 -13.80 -4.76
CA LEU A 390 16.87 -14.52 -5.25
C LEU A 390 16.77 -14.45 -6.79
N ALA A 391 17.04 -13.29 -7.38
CA ALA A 391 17.10 -13.14 -8.83
C ALA A 391 18.18 -14.03 -9.45
N VAL A 392 19.39 -14.05 -8.87
CA VAL A 392 20.47 -14.94 -9.34
C VAL A 392 20.07 -16.42 -9.27
N HIS A 393 19.38 -16.81 -8.19
CA HIS A 393 18.92 -18.19 -7.99
C HIS A 393 17.82 -18.61 -8.98
N GLN A 394 16.82 -17.75 -9.21
CA GLN A 394 15.66 -18.06 -10.07
C GLN A 394 15.98 -18.06 -11.57
N PHE A 395 16.90 -17.20 -12.03
CA PHE A 395 17.23 -17.06 -13.46
C PHE A 395 18.52 -17.80 -13.86
N GLY A 396 19.16 -18.46 -12.90
CA GLY A 396 20.19 -19.48 -13.11
C GLY A 396 21.26 -19.10 -14.12
N ALA A 397 22.22 -18.23 -13.76
CA ALA A 397 23.53 -18.24 -14.41
C ALA A 397 24.60 -17.36 -13.74
N THR A 398 25.83 -17.61 -14.20
CA THR A 398 27.05 -16.83 -14.00
C THR A 398 26.82 -15.33 -14.23
N THR A 399 27.71 -14.51 -13.67
CA THR A 399 27.66 -13.04 -13.65
C THR A 399 27.45 -12.36 -15.01
N ASP A 400 27.70 -13.06 -16.12
CA ASP A 400 27.56 -12.54 -17.48
C ASP A 400 26.12 -12.68 -18.06
N SER A 401 25.25 -13.49 -17.44
CA SER A 401 23.83 -13.63 -17.85
C SER A 401 22.89 -12.60 -17.20
N LEU A 402 23.34 -11.90 -16.16
CA LEU A 402 22.50 -10.96 -15.41
C LEU A 402 22.25 -9.67 -16.19
N ASP A 403 23.16 -9.29 -17.09
CA ASP A 403 23.01 -8.13 -17.95
C ASP A 403 21.92 -8.35 -19.04
N THR A 404 21.55 -9.61 -19.32
CA THR A 404 20.44 -9.98 -20.22
C THR A 404 19.18 -10.43 -19.49
N SER A 405 19.20 -10.46 -18.14
CA SER A 405 18.05 -10.89 -17.34
C SER A 405 16.89 -9.87 -17.43
N PRO A 406 15.63 -10.32 -17.41
CA PRO A 406 14.48 -9.41 -17.40
C PRO A 406 14.45 -8.45 -16.20
N LEU A 407 15.17 -8.75 -15.11
CA LEU A 407 15.32 -7.90 -13.92
C LEU A 407 16.55 -6.98 -13.95
N ALA A 408 17.35 -6.97 -15.02
CA ALA A 408 18.59 -6.20 -15.10
C ALA A 408 18.39 -4.70 -14.79
N ASP A 409 17.33 -4.11 -15.33
CA ASP A 409 16.97 -2.70 -15.12
C ASP A 409 16.61 -2.40 -13.65
N LEU A 410 16.04 -3.38 -12.94
CA LEU A 410 15.73 -3.23 -11.51
C LEU A 410 17.01 -3.33 -10.67
N LEU A 411 17.82 -4.36 -10.92
CA LEU A 411 19.03 -4.64 -10.14
C LEU A 411 20.14 -3.60 -10.36
N SER A 412 20.08 -2.86 -11.47
CA SER A 412 20.97 -1.74 -11.80
C SER A 412 20.57 -0.40 -11.14
N ARG A 413 19.55 -0.38 -10.27
CA ARG A 413 19.12 0.81 -9.50
C ARG A 413 19.44 0.70 -8.01
N GLU A 414 19.56 1.83 -7.32
CA GLU A 414 19.63 1.83 -5.86
C GLU A 414 18.30 1.30 -5.27
N PRO A 415 18.34 0.48 -4.20
CA PRO A 415 19.49 0.09 -3.37
C PRO A 415 20.25 -1.18 -3.84
N PHE A 416 19.93 -1.77 -4.99
CA PHE A 416 20.41 -3.11 -5.40
C PHE A 416 21.81 -3.13 -6.00
N VAL A 417 22.22 -2.07 -6.71
CA VAL A 417 23.51 -1.99 -7.45
C VAL A 417 24.72 -2.39 -6.63
N ALA A 418 24.79 -1.96 -5.36
CA ALA A 418 25.93 -2.23 -4.51
C ALA A 418 26.08 -3.74 -4.24
N HIS A 419 24.97 -4.44 -4.00
CA HIS A 419 24.96 -5.88 -3.78
C HIS A 419 25.28 -6.65 -5.05
N LEU A 420 24.75 -6.21 -6.20
CA LEU A 420 25.07 -6.80 -7.50
C LEU A 420 26.58 -6.74 -7.81
N LYS A 421 27.24 -5.62 -7.51
CA LYS A 421 28.71 -5.47 -7.69
C LYS A 421 29.52 -6.35 -6.74
N ASN A 422 29.07 -6.51 -5.50
CA ASN A 422 29.78 -7.32 -4.49
C ASN A 422 29.66 -8.83 -4.77
N LEU A 423 28.54 -9.27 -5.33
CA LEU A 423 28.34 -10.67 -5.74
C LEU A 423 29.36 -11.15 -6.78
N LYS A 424 29.88 -10.24 -7.61
CA LYS A 424 30.92 -10.54 -8.60
C LYS A 424 32.26 -10.98 -7.98
N LYS A 425 32.43 -10.87 -6.65
CA LYS A 425 33.69 -11.17 -5.93
C LYS A 425 33.65 -12.40 -5.02
N ASP A 426 32.49 -12.82 -4.53
CA ASP A 426 32.36 -13.92 -3.56
C ASP A 426 31.63 -15.12 -4.17
N ASN A 427 32.16 -16.34 -3.98
CA ASN A 427 31.45 -17.58 -4.31
C ASN A 427 30.14 -17.63 -3.51
N SER A 428 28.99 -17.61 -4.20
CA SER A 428 27.66 -17.46 -3.58
C SER A 428 27.34 -18.59 -2.60
N SER A 429 27.07 -18.25 -1.34
CA SER A 429 26.36 -19.12 -0.41
C SER A 429 24.94 -19.37 -0.92
N LYS A 430 24.42 -20.59 -0.76
CA LYS A 430 23.05 -20.97 -1.14
C LYS A 430 22.04 -20.12 -0.37
N PHE A 431 21.25 -19.29 -1.07
CA PHE A 431 20.17 -18.47 -0.53
C PHE A 431 18.83 -19.13 -0.91
N ASP A 432 17.99 -19.43 0.07
CA ASP A 432 16.75 -20.20 -0.11
C ASP A 432 15.48 -19.38 0.20
N ALA A 433 14.31 -19.97 -0.05
CA ALA A 433 13.00 -19.37 0.23
C ALA A 433 12.84 -18.96 1.69
N ALA A 434 13.44 -19.68 2.64
CA ALA A 434 13.35 -19.37 4.06
C ALA A 434 14.17 -18.13 4.44
N ASP A 435 15.36 -17.95 3.85
CA ASP A 435 16.16 -16.73 4.01
C ASP A 435 15.45 -15.52 3.40
N SER A 436 14.83 -15.70 2.23
CA SER A 436 13.99 -14.69 1.58
C SER A 436 12.81 -14.27 2.46
N ALA A 437 12.05 -15.25 2.97
CA ALA A 437 10.93 -15.02 3.88
C ALA A 437 11.38 -14.33 5.19
N MET A 438 12.56 -14.68 5.72
CA MET A 438 13.12 -14.02 6.90
C MET A 438 13.49 -12.55 6.64
N ALA A 439 14.04 -12.24 5.46
CA ALA A 439 14.33 -10.87 5.05
C ALA A 439 13.05 -10.03 4.98
N THR A 440 12.00 -10.58 4.36
CA THR A 440 10.66 -9.96 4.30
C THR A 440 10.05 -9.72 5.68
N LEU A 441 10.11 -10.73 6.56
CA LEU A 441 9.64 -10.61 7.94
C LEU A 441 10.34 -9.45 8.68
N LYS A 442 11.66 -9.34 8.53
CA LYS A 442 12.44 -8.23 9.11
C LYS A 442 12.03 -6.89 8.49
N GLY A 443 11.80 -6.86 7.17
CA GLY A 443 11.33 -5.70 6.43
C GLY A 443 10.03 -5.12 7.00
N ILE A 444 9.00 -5.96 7.13
CA ILE A 444 7.70 -5.57 7.68
C ILE A 444 7.86 -5.08 9.13
N LYS A 445 8.66 -5.77 9.95
CA LYS A 445 8.95 -5.35 11.33
C LYS A 445 9.60 -3.96 11.36
N ALA A 446 10.64 -3.75 10.57
CA ALA A 446 11.33 -2.47 10.49
C ALA A 446 10.37 -1.35 10.07
N LEU A 447 9.56 -1.60 9.04
CA LEU A 447 8.58 -0.63 8.56
C LEU A 447 7.56 -0.28 9.65
N THR A 448 7.03 -1.31 10.33
CA THR A 448 6.07 -1.17 11.43
C THR A 448 6.64 -0.32 12.57
N GLU A 449 7.88 -0.58 12.99
CA GLU A 449 8.51 0.15 14.11
C GLU A 449 8.88 1.60 13.76
N VAL A 450 9.08 1.91 12.49
CA VAL A 450 9.33 3.29 12.01
C VAL A 450 8.03 4.08 11.88
N CYS A 451 6.92 3.43 11.51
CA CYS A 451 5.64 4.12 11.27
C CYS A 451 4.65 4.09 12.44
N ALA A 452 4.87 3.30 13.49
CA ALA A 452 3.89 3.07 14.56
C ALA A 452 3.34 4.36 15.18
N ASP A 453 4.21 5.33 15.47
CA ASP A 453 3.84 6.57 16.15
C ASP A 453 3.85 7.82 15.23
N ASP A 454 4.02 7.66 13.91
CA ASP A 454 4.09 8.76 12.94
C ASP A 454 2.98 8.66 11.87
N SER A 455 1.91 9.45 12.04
CA SER A 455 0.78 9.50 11.11
C SER A 455 1.14 10.00 9.70
N SER A 456 2.21 10.78 9.54
CA SER A 456 2.70 11.24 8.23
C SER A 456 3.40 10.10 7.51
N CYS A 457 4.23 9.34 8.24
CA CYS A 457 4.82 8.11 7.74
C CYS A 457 3.74 7.09 7.33
N GLN A 458 2.71 6.89 8.18
CA GLN A 458 1.59 5.98 7.88
C GLN A 458 0.86 6.35 6.58
N ARG A 459 0.54 7.63 6.37
CA ARG A 459 -0.09 8.11 5.12
C ARG A 459 0.78 7.85 3.90
N ARG A 460 2.07 8.15 4.00
CA ARG A 460 3.01 7.95 2.89
C ARG A 460 3.18 6.48 2.51
N ILE A 461 3.29 5.57 3.48
CA ILE A 461 3.41 4.15 3.15
C ILE A 461 2.12 3.59 2.54
N ALA A 462 0.95 4.12 2.96
CA ALA A 462 -0.33 3.81 2.31
C ALA A 462 -0.36 4.30 0.87
N ASP A 463 0.05 5.55 0.61
CA ASP A 463 0.14 6.10 -0.76
C ASP A 463 1.10 5.32 -1.65
N PHE A 464 2.18 4.77 -1.09
CA PHE A 464 3.11 3.88 -1.80
C PHE A 464 2.61 2.45 -1.98
N GLY A 465 1.32 2.17 -1.72
CA GLY A 465 0.66 0.91 -2.07
C GLY A 465 0.99 -0.27 -1.16
N VAL A 466 1.42 -0.04 0.08
CA VAL A 466 1.76 -1.13 1.03
C VAL A 466 0.58 -2.08 1.30
N LEU A 467 -0.66 -1.64 1.10
CA LEU A 467 -1.86 -2.46 1.30
C LEU A 467 -1.91 -3.66 0.36
N PHE A 468 -1.49 -3.51 -0.91
CA PHE A 468 -1.43 -4.63 -1.85
C PHE A 468 -0.48 -5.73 -1.38
N PHE A 469 0.67 -5.33 -0.82
CA PHE A 469 1.63 -6.25 -0.23
C PHE A 469 1.06 -6.97 1.00
N LEU A 470 0.44 -6.22 1.91
CA LEU A 470 -0.18 -6.79 3.12
C LEU A 470 -1.30 -7.75 2.76
N ARG A 471 -2.16 -7.38 1.81
CA ARG A 471 -3.22 -8.23 1.29
C ARG A 471 -2.66 -9.56 0.78
N ARG A 472 -1.64 -9.54 -0.10
CA ARG A 472 -1.03 -10.77 -0.64
C ARG A 472 -0.44 -11.65 0.45
N LEU A 473 0.29 -11.07 1.41
CA LEU A 473 0.90 -11.81 2.51
C LEU A 473 -0.11 -12.45 3.47
N LEU A 474 -1.28 -11.85 3.64
CA LEU A 474 -2.33 -12.38 4.50
C LEU A 474 -3.09 -13.51 3.78
N LEU A 475 -3.47 -13.29 2.51
CA LEU A 475 -4.31 -14.21 1.74
C LEU A 475 -3.56 -15.41 1.13
N CYS A 476 -2.26 -15.29 0.88
CA CYS A 476 -1.49 -16.29 0.12
C CYS A 476 -0.29 -16.85 0.89
N ASP A 477 0.20 -18.01 0.45
CA ASP A 477 1.35 -18.73 1.01
C ASP A 477 2.51 -18.80 0.01
N ASP A 478 2.86 -17.66 -0.61
CA ASP A 478 3.84 -17.63 -1.72
C ASP A 478 5.23 -18.13 -1.32
N TYR A 479 5.67 -17.86 -0.09
CA TYR A 479 6.95 -18.36 0.42
C TYR A 479 6.95 -19.88 0.65
N GLU A 480 5.82 -20.45 1.09
CA GLU A 480 5.70 -21.91 1.27
C GLU A 480 5.67 -22.61 -0.09
N LYS A 481 4.96 -22.03 -1.06
CA LYS A 481 4.97 -22.49 -2.45
C LYS A 481 6.38 -22.41 -3.05
N LEU A 482 7.11 -21.32 -2.83
CA LEU A 482 8.50 -21.19 -3.28
C LEU A 482 9.40 -22.26 -2.65
N ALA A 483 9.30 -22.47 -1.33
CA ALA A 483 10.07 -23.50 -0.64
C ALA A 483 9.74 -24.92 -1.16
N ALA A 484 8.47 -25.18 -1.50
CA ALA A 484 8.05 -26.44 -2.11
C ALA A 484 8.62 -26.63 -3.52
N MET A 485 8.69 -25.56 -4.34
CA MET A 485 9.34 -25.58 -5.65
C MET A 485 10.84 -25.88 -5.52
N GLU A 486 11.53 -25.21 -4.60
CA GLU A 486 12.95 -25.47 -4.32
C GLU A 486 13.21 -26.91 -3.84
N ALA A 487 12.31 -27.45 -3.01
CA ALA A 487 12.36 -28.84 -2.56
C ALA A 487 12.21 -29.83 -3.74
N TYR A 488 11.27 -29.55 -4.64
CA TYR A 488 11.01 -30.35 -5.83
C TYR A 488 12.21 -30.33 -6.78
N ASP A 489 12.78 -29.16 -7.05
CA ASP A 489 13.96 -29.01 -7.91
C ASP A 489 15.18 -29.73 -7.32
N ALA A 490 15.39 -29.62 -6.01
CA ALA A 490 16.46 -30.34 -5.31
C ALA A 490 16.29 -31.87 -5.42
N SER A 491 15.06 -32.38 -5.35
CA SER A 491 14.74 -33.79 -5.57
C SER A 491 15.05 -34.23 -7.01
N ARG A 492 14.69 -33.44 -8.03
CA ARG A 492 15.00 -33.78 -9.43
C ARG A 492 16.50 -33.84 -9.71
N VAL A 493 17.29 -32.96 -9.09
CA VAL A 493 18.75 -32.99 -9.22
C VAL A 493 19.33 -34.26 -8.62
N LEU A 494 18.82 -34.72 -7.48
CA LEU A 494 19.23 -35.99 -6.86
C LEU A 494 18.82 -37.21 -7.72
N GLU A 495 17.60 -37.23 -8.25
CA GLU A 495 17.15 -38.29 -9.16
C GLU A 495 17.98 -38.35 -10.46
N ALA A 496 18.34 -37.19 -11.02
CA ALA A 496 19.18 -37.11 -12.21
C ALA A 496 20.60 -37.63 -11.95
N GLN A 497 21.14 -37.44 -10.74
CA GLN A 497 22.42 -38.00 -10.33
C GLN A 497 22.36 -39.52 -10.11
N GLU A 498 21.24 -40.05 -9.62
CA GLU A 498 21.02 -41.50 -9.45
C GLU A 498 20.78 -42.24 -10.77
N ARG A 499 20.20 -41.59 -11.80
CA ARG A 499 19.92 -42.20 -13.12
C ARG A 499 21.13 -42.30 -14.06
N ILE A 500 22.29 -41.74 -13.71
CA ILE A 500 23.53 -41.94 -14.48
C ILE A 500 24.12 -43.31 -14.08
N PRO A 501 24.11 -44.32 -14.96
CA PRO A 501 24.68 -45.62 -14.63
C PRO A 501 26.19 -45.46 -14.46
N ASN A 502 26.73 -45.95 -13.34
CA ASN A 502 28.16 -46.05 -13.09
C ASN A 502 28.85 -46.90 -14.17
N ALA A 503 29.24 -46.28 -15.27
CA ALA A 503 30.21 -46.82 -16.23
C ALA A 503 31.63 -46.43 -15.78
N SER A 504 32.03 -46.94 -14.61
CA SER A 504 33.43 -47.25 -14.26
C SER A 504 33.49 -47.67 -12.78
N GLY A 505 33.95 -48.89 -12.54
CA GLY A 505 34.17 -49.41 -11.20
C GLY A 505 35.26 -48.61 -10.48
N GLY A 506 34.85 -47.86 -9.46
CA GLY A 506 35.72 -47.27 -8.44
C GLY A 506 35.17 -47.62 -7.05
N PRO A 507 36.03 -47.76 -6.03
CA PRO A 507 35.65 -48.27 -4.72
C PRO A 507 34.69 -47.31 -3.99
N PRO A 508 33.93 -47.78 -2.98
CA PRO A 508 32.94 -46.96 -2.30
C PRO A 508 33.65 -45.80 -1.59
N VAL A 509 33.44 -44.58 -2.10
CA VAL A 509 33.94 -43.37 -1.46
C VAL A 509 33.15 -43.17 -0.18
N SER A 510 33.88 -43.34 0.92
CA SER A 510 33.63 -42.87 2.27
C SER A 510 32.61 -41.74 2.39
N GLU A 511 31.61 -41.95 3.25
CA GLU A 511 30.85 -40.96 4.03
C GLU A 511 31.10 -39.50 3.64
N ARG A 512 30.45 -39.03 2.56
CA ARG A 512 30.17 -37.60 2.44
C ARG A 512 29.23 -37.27 3.60
N LYS A 513 29.74 -36.49 4.55
CA LYS A 513 28.96 -35.83 5.60
C LYS A 513 27.60 -35.42 5.05
N ASN A 514 26.56 -35.93 5.70
CA ASN A 514 25.19 -35.44 5.62
C ASN A 514 25.15 -33.96 6.02
N ASP A 515 25.53 -33.05 5.14
CA ASP A 515 24.90 -31.73 5.13
C ASP A 515 23.65 -31.88 4.28
N SER A 516 22.65 -32.50 4.93
CA SER A 516 21.30 -32.65 4.42
C SER A 516 20.84 -31.35 3.78
N THR A 517 20.37 -31.43 2.53
CA THR A 517 19.50 -30.45 1.88
C THR A 517 18.16 -30.39 2.62
N SER A 518 18.18 -30.03 3.91
CA SER A 518 16.97 -29.84 4.70
C SER A 518 16.32 -28.55 4.23
N VAL A 519 15.26 -28.68 3.44
CA VAL A 519 14.39 -27.58 3.06
C VAL A 519 13.90 -26.93 4.35
N ARG A 520 14.35 -25.70 4.62
CA ARG A 520 13.95 -24.96 5.81
C ARG A 520 12.53 -24.43 5.62
N VAL A 521 11.69 -24.59 6.64
CA VAL A 521 10.31 -24.10 6.61
C VAL A 521 10.33 -22.56 6.74
N PRO A 522 9.77 -21.81 5.76
CA PRO A 522 9.67 -20.37 5.85
C PRO A 522 8.83 -19.91 7.05
N PRO A 523 9.16 -18.77 7.70
CA PRO A 523 8.42 -18.25 8.85
C PRO A 523 7.09 -17.55 8.47
N THR A 524 6.26 -18.16 7.61
CA THR A 524 5.04 -17.57 7.02
C THR A 524 4.04 -17.11 8.08
N ALA A 525 3.80 -17.91 9.12
CA ALA A 525 2.92 -17.51 10.23
C ALA A 525 3.38 -16.23 10.94
N HIS A 526 4.70 -16.00 11.04
CA HIS A 526 5.23 -14.76 11.60
C HIS A 526 5.08 -13.59 10.64
N ILE A 527 5.23 -13.82 9.32
CA ILE A 527 4.99 -12.81 8.29
C ILE A 527 3.54 -12.34 8.38
N ARG A 528 2.57 -13.27 8.37
CA ARG A 528 1.13 -12.95 8.54
C ARG A 528 0.85 -12.15 9.80
N ARG A 529 1.38 -12.57 10.95
CA ARG A 529 1.23 -11.84 12.22
C ARG A 529 1.71 -10.39 12.14
N HIS A 530 2.88 -10.17 11.54
CA HIS A 530 3.45 -8.82 11.42
C HIS A 530 2.80 -7.99 10.32
N ALA A 531 2.34 -8.62 9.24
CA ALA A 531 1.51 -7.98 8.23
C ALA A 531 0.18 -7.50 8.82
N ALA A 532 -0.50 -8.34 9.61
CA ALA A 532 -1.74 -7.98 10.29
C ALA A 532 -1.54 -6.86 11.32
N ARG A 533 -0.41 -6.85 12.05
CA ARG A 533 -0.04 -5.73 12.94
C ARG A 533 0.07 -4.42 12.16
N LEU A 534 0.81 -4.43 11.05
CA LEU A 534 0.97 -3.22 10.22
C LEU A 534 -0.36 -2.77 9.63
N LEU A 535 -1.19 -3.71 9.16
CA LEU A 535 -2.54 -3.44 8.68
C LEU A 535 -3.42 -2.80 9.77
N THR A 536 -3.33 -3.27 11.02
CA THR A 536 -4.07 -2.70 12.15
C THR A 536 -3.67 -1.24 12.39
N ILE A 537 -2.38 -0.91 12.35
CA ILE A 537 -1.89 0.48 12.49
C ILE A 537 -2.42 1.34 11.33
N LEU A 538 -2.34 0.83 10.10
CA LEU A 538 -2.79 1.54 8.91
C LEU A 538 -4.32 1.71 8.86
N SER A 539 -5.06 0.78 9.45
CA SER A 539 -6.53 0.83 9.54
C SER A 539 -7.04 1.99 10.39
N LEU A 540 -6.18 2.78 11.02
CA LEU A 540 -6.54 4.04 11.67
C LEU A 540 -6.70 5.21 10.68
N LEU A 541 -6.25 5.05 9.42
CA LEU A 541 -6.38 6.04 8.35
C LEU A 541 -7.66 5.83 7.55
N GLU A 542 -8.43 6.90 7.32
CA GLU A 542 -9.72 6.80 6.61
C GLU A 542 -9.60 6.32 5.15
N LYS A 543 -8.54 6.70 4.44
CA LYS A 543 -8.24 6.21 3.07
C LYS A 543 -8.10 4.69 3.05
N VAL A 544 -7.28 4.16 3.97
CA VAL A 544 -7.03 2.72 4.12
C VAL A 544 -8.31 1.97 4.51
N GLN A 545 -9.11 2.53 5.42
CA GLN A 545 -10.37 1.92 5.84
C GLN A 545 -11.34 1.73 4.66
N LYS A 546 -11.45 2.73 3.76
CA LYS A 546 -12.28 2.61 2.54
C LYS A 546 -11.77 1.54 1.58
N GLU A 547 -10.45 1.49 1.37
CA GLU A 547 -9.83 0.48 0.50
C GLU A 547 -10.02 -0.95 1.03
N ILE A 548 -9.89 -1.17 2.34
CA ILE A 548 -10.15 -2.48 2.96
C ILE A 548 -11.64 -2.83 2.84
N LEU A 549 -12.55 -1.88 3.09
CA LEU A 549 -14.00 -2.12 2.97
C LEU A 549 -14.43 -2.49 1.55
N SER A 550 -13.76 -1.98 0.52
CA SER A 550 -14.02 -2.38 -0.88
C SER A 550 -13.48 -3.76 -1.25
N ASP A 551 -12.61 -4.36 -0.42
CA ASP A 551 -12.02 -5.68 -0.68
C ASP A 551 -12.74 -6.77 0.14
N GLU A 552 -13.78 -7.35 -0.47
CA GLU A 552 -14.59 -8.41 0.14
C GLU A 552 -13.75 -9.63 0.56
N ALA A 553 -12.72 -9.99 -0.22
CA ALA A 553 -11.88 -11.15 0.07
C ALA A 553 -11.02 -10.91 1.33
N LEU A 554 -10.43 -9.72 1.45
CA LEU A 554 -9.66 -9.34 2.64
C LEU A 554 -10.56 -9.24 3.87
N CYS A 555 -11.74 -8.61 3.76
CA CYS A 555 -12.70 -8.52 4.86
C CYS A 555 -13.14 -9.90 5.35
N LYS A 556 -13.48 -10.82 4.44
CA LYS A 556 -13.83 -12.19 4.79
C LYS A 556 -12.69 -12.92 5.49
N TRP A 557 -11.47 -12.80 4.96
CA TRP A 557 -10.29 -13.40 5.58
C TRP A 557 -10.04 -12.86 7.00
N LEU A 558 -10.21 -11.55 7.22
CA LEU A 558 -10.07 -10.94 8.54
C LEU A 558 -11.11 -11.48 9.53
N GLU A 559 -12.36 -11.68 9.08
CA GLU A 559 -13.44 -12.23 9.92
C GLU A 559 -13.17 -13.71 10.25
N ASP A 560 -12.82 -14.52 9.26
CA ASP A 560 -12.48 -15.92 9.44
C ASP A 560 -11.24 -16.08 10.35
N CYS A 561 -10.24 -15.22 10.17
CA CYS A 561 -9.05 -15.19 11.02
C CYS A 561 -9.40 -14.80 12.46
N ALA A 562 -10.19 -13.74 12.66
CA ALA A 562 -10.60 -13.28 13.98
C ALA A 562 -11.41 -14.34 14.76
N ASN A 563 -12.16 -15.18 14.05
CA ASN A 563 -12.95 -16.28 14.62
C ASN A 563 -12.15 -17.58 14.77
N GLY A 564 -10.87 -17.61 14.38
CA GLY A 564 -10.05 -18.82 14.41
C GLY A 564 -10.51 -19.91 13.43
N ALA A 565 -11.23 -19.54 12.38
CA ALA A 565 -11.75 -20.47 11.37
C ALA A 565 -10.70 -20.90 10.33
N ILE A 566 -9.58 -20.17 10.23
CA ILE A 566 -8.50 -20.44 9.27
C ILE A 566 -7.50 -21.45 9.84
N PRO A 567 -7.36 -22.64 9.24
CA PRO A 567 -6.37 -23.64 9.68
C PRO A 567 -4.96 -23.07 9.63
N GLY A 568 -4.16 -23.30 10.68
CA GLY A 568 -2.78 -22.78 10.77
C GLY A 568 -2.65 -21.33 11.23
N CYS A 569 -3.75 -20.59 11.37
CA CYS A 569 -3.79 -19.18 11.81
C CYS A 569 -4.38 -19.02 13.23
N ASN A 570 -4.06 -19.95 14.15
CA ASN A 570 -4.61 -19.98 15.52
C ASN A 570 -3.86 -19.09 16.52
N ASP A 571 -3.07 -18.13 16.04
CA ASP A 571 -2.27 -17.26 16.89
C ASP A 571 -3.12 -16.14 17.50
N ALA A 572 -3.24 -16.08 18.83
CA ALA A 572 -4.09 -15.11 19.52
C ALA A 572 -3.76 -13.64 19.18
N LYS A 573 -2.48 -13.31 18.89
CA LYS A 573 -2.08 -11.96 18.46
C LYS A 573 -2.64 -11.65 17.07
N LEU A 574 -2.50 -12.58 16.13
CA LEU A 574 -3.04 -12.45 14.78
C LEU A 574 -4.58 -12.28 14.80
N GLN A 575 -5.29 -13.10 15.58
CA GLN A 575 -6.76 -13.01 15.73
C GLN A 575 -7.19 -11.64 16.28
N SER A 576 -6.46 -11.15 17.29
CA SER A 576 -6.67 -9.82 17.85
C SER A 576 -6.46 -8.71 16.82
N TYR A 577 -5.38 -8.75 16.03
CA TYR A 577 -5.12 -7.75 15.00
C TYR A 577 -6.20 -7.77 13.91
N ALA A 578 -6.63 -8.96 13.49
CA ALA A 578 -7.70 -9.10 12.51
C ALA A 578 -9.01 -8.47 13.01
N ARG A 579 -9.42 -8.78 14.25
CA ARG A 579 -10.62 -8.17 14.85
C ARG A 579 -10.47 -6.66 15.07
N ALA A 580 -9.32 -6.19 15.54
CA ALA A 580 -9.04 -4.77 15.72
C ALA A 580 -9.14 -4.00 14.40
N THR A 581 -8.59 -4.56 13.30
CA THR A 581 -8.70 -4.01 11.96
C THR A 581 -10.18 -3.88 11.54
N LEU A 582 -10.97 -4.94 11.71
CA LEU A 582 -12.41 -4.92 11.41
C LEU A 582 -13.17 -3.84 12.21
N LEU A 583 -12.88 -3.73 13.51
CA LEU A 583 -13.51 -2.71 14.37
C LEU A 583 -13.14 -1.29 13.93
N ASN A 584 -11.88 -1.07 13.52
CA ASN A 584 -11.42 0.22 13.02
C ASN A 584 -12.11 0.60 11.69
N ILE A 585 -12.28 -0.34 10.75
CA ILE A 585 -12.93 -0.05 9.45
C ILE A 585 -14.44 0.15 9.58
N PHE A 586 -15.14 -0.64 10.41
CA PHE A 586 -16.61 -0.52 10.56
C PHE A 586 -17.05 0.78 11.25
N CYS A 587 -16.13 1.48 11.91
CA CYS A 587 -16.38 2.85 12.37
C CYS A 587 -16.77 3.81 11.22
N ILE A 588 -16.23 3.65 9.99
CA ILE A 588 -16.55 4.53 8.86
C ILE A 588 -18.04 4.46 8.52
N ASN A 589 -18.60 3.25 8.44
CA ASN A 589 -20.01 3.07 8.06
C ASN A 589 -20.95 3.79 9.03
N ARG A 590 -20.60 3.80 10.33
CA ARG A 590 -21.33 4.56 11.34
C ARG A 590 -21.30 6.06 11.09
N ARG A 591 -20.13 6.61 10.75
CA ARG A 591 -20.00 8.05 10.40
C ARG A 591 -20.78 8.43 9.14
N ALA A 592 -20.79 7.55 8.12
CA ALA A 592 -21.46 7.81 6.84
C ALA A 592 -22.99 7.75 6.92
N PHE A 593 -23.54 6.86 7.74
CA PHE A 593 -24.98 6.78 8.00
C PHE A 593 -25.49 7.94 8.88
N GLU A 594 -24.74 8.32 9.93
CA GLU A 594 -25.14 9.39 10.86
C GLU A 594 -24.98 10.80 10.26
N ASN A 595 -24.04 11.02 9.33
CA ASN A 595 -23.84 12.32 8.65
C ASN A 595 -24.92 12.67 7.61
N ARG A 596 -25.86 11.76 7.30
CA ARG A 596 -26.91 12.02 6.32
C ARG A 596 -28.08 12.86 6.87
N GLY A 597 -28.00 13.37 8.11
CA GLY A 597 -29.11 14.08 8.76
C GLY A 597 -28.81 15.22 9.75
N LEU A 598 -27.57 15.70 9.94
CA LEU A 598 -27.28 16.69 11.00
C LEU A 598 -26.25 17.78 10.63
N SER A 599 -26.37 18.96 11.26
CA SER A 599 -25.56 20.16 11.02
C SER A 599 -24.11 20.07 11.54
N ASP A 600 -23.21 20.80 10.89
CA ASP A 600 -21.73 20.81 11.05
C ASP A 600 -21.18 21.00 12.48
N THR A 601 -22.01 21.42 13.45
CA THR A 601 -21.59 21.61 14.84
C THR A 601 -21.76 20.36 15.71
N GLU A 602 -22.69 19.46 15.37
CA GLU A 602 -22.90 18.19 16.10
C GLU A 602 -22.00 17.04 15.58
N SER A 603 -21.54 17.15 14.33
CA SER A 603 -20.62 16.18 13.70
C SER A 603 -19.22 16.18 14.33
N ALA A 604 -18.77 17.33 14.87
CA ALA A 604 -17.47 17.49 15.52
C ALA A 604 -17.41 16.87 16.94
N GLU A 605 -18.51 16.91 17.71
CA GLU A 605 -18.57 16.27 19.04
C GLU A 605 -18.77 14.74 18.93
N ARG A 606 -19.52 14.25 17.93
CA ARG A 606 -19.77 12.81 17.73
C ARG A 606 -18.68 12.08 16.94
N GLN A 607 -17.77 12.78 16.27
CA GLN A 607 -16.51 12.19 15.73
C GLN A 607 -15.70 11.46 16.81
N LYS A 608 -15.91 11.76 18.11
CA LYS A 608 -15.28 11.12 19.28
C LYS A 608 -15.81 9.71 19.61
N ASN A 609 -16.91 9.23 19.04
CA ASN A 609 -17.60 8.02 19.52
C ASN A 609 -17.12 6.68 18.91
N CYS A 610 -16.19 6.69 17.96
CA CYS A 610 -15.64 5.45 17.45
C CYS A 610 -14.40 5.02 18.23
N PRO A 611 -14.42 3.84 18.86
CA PRO A 611 -13.23 3.28 19.48
C PRO A 611 -12.17 2.97 18.41
N ARG A 612 -10.92 3.30 18.72
CA ARG A 612 -9.73 3.05 17.90
C ARG A 612 -8.85 2.04 18.60
N TYR A 613 -8.57 0.93 17.94
CA TYR A 613 -7.76 -0.16 18.49
C TYR A 613 -6.36 -0.12 17.88
N ASP A 614 -5.37 0.19 18.71
CA ASP A 614 -3.96 0.39 18.35
C ASP A 614 -3.12 -0.88 18.66
N ASP A 615 -1.88 -0.97 18.16
CA ASP A 615 -1.03 -2.17 18.14
C ASP A 615 -0.54 -2.68 19.53
N MET A 616 -0.78 -1.90 20.57
CA MET A 616 -0.49 -2.24 21.97
C MET A 616 -1.68 -2.91 22.68
N ILE A 617 -2.88 -2.85 22.11
CA ILE A 617 -4.11 -3.39 22.68
C ILE A 617 -4.42 -4.73 22.01
N PHE A 618 -4.48 -5.78 22.82
CA PHE A 618 -4.90 -7.10 22.37
C PHE A 618 -6.27 -7.47 22.90
N LEU A 619 -7.13 -7.95 22.02
CA LEU A 619 -8.45 -8.48 22.31
C LEU A 619 -8.29 -9.95 22.70
N ILE A 620 -8.78 -10.32 23.89
CA ILE A 620 -8.63 -11.66 24.46
C ILE A 620 -9.70 -12.63 23.92
N ASN A 621 -10.88 -12.11 23.60
CA ASN A 621 -12.05 -12.90 23.16
C ASN A 621 -12.65 -12.38 21.83
N PRO A 622 -11.82 -12.19 20.77
CA PRO A 622 -12.22 -11.53 19.52
C PRO A 622 -13.34 -12.25 18.74
N GLU A 623 -13.58 -13.53 19.04
CA GLU A 623 -14.62 -14.36 18.42
C GLU A 623 -16.03 -14.07 18.94
N ARG A 624 -16.16 -13.36 20.07
CA ARG A 624 -17.44 -13.19 20.75
C ARG A 624 -18.39 -12.23 20.02
N PRO A 625 -19.71 -12.44 20.10
CA PRO A 625 -20.69 -11.64 19.35
C PRO A 625 -20.67 -10.13 19.66
N HIS A 626 -20.26 -9.74 20.87
CA HIS A 626 -20.14 -8.33 21.25
C HIS A 626 -19.03 -7.57 20.51
N TRP A 627 -18.19 -8.28 19.76
CA TRP A 627 -17.20 -7.72 18.83
C TRP A 627 -17.66 -7.73 17.37
N LYS A 628 -18.78 -8.39 17.06
CA LYS A 628 -19.22 -8.67 15.68
C LYS A 628 -20.06 -7.55 15.05
N ASN A 629 -20.90 -6.84 15.80
CA ASN A 629 -21.69 -5.73 15.24
C ASN A 629 -22.20 -4.73 16.31
N LEU A 630 -22.05 -3.43 16.00
CA LEU A 630 -22.66 -2.28 16.69
C LEU A 630 -23.61 -1.49 15.76
N GLY A 631 -23.91 -2.01 14.56
CA GLY A 631 -24.49 -1.24 13.44
C GLY A 631 -25.86 -1.65 12.89
N GLU A 632 -26.57 -2.62 13.48
CA GLU A 632 -27.88 -3.08 12.95
C GLU A 632 -29.11 -2.62 13.76
N LYS A 633 -28.95 -1.78 14.78
CA LYS A 633 -30.05 -1.46 15.72
C LYS A 633 -30.98 -0.29 15.36
N GLU A 634 -30.87 0.35 14.20
CA GLU A 634 -31.73 1.49 13.84
C GLU A 634 -32.45 1.35 12.48
N GLN A 635 -32.88 0.14 12.10
CA GLN A 635 -33.80 -0.03 10.96
C GLN A 635 -35.21 -0.54 11.31
N ASP A 636 -35.51 -0.87 12.58
CA ASP A 636 -36.82 -1.42 12.97
C ASP A 636 -37.71 -0.46 13.79
N THR A 637 -37.50 0.85 13.70
CA THR A 637 -38.46 1.85 14.22
C THR A 637 -38.80 2.90 13.17
N VAL A 638 -39.26 2.46 12.00
CA VAL A 638 -40.15 3.28 11.17
C VAL A 638 -41.49 2.57 11.12
N GLN A 639 -42.47 3.15 11.81
CA GLN A 639 -43.88 2.80 11.68
C GLN A 639 -44.25 2.75 10.19
N LYS A 640 -44.52 1.55 9.68
CA LYS A 640 -45.27 1.38 8.45
C LYS A 640 -46.73 1.69 8.79
N ASP A 641 -47.14 2.93 8.57
CA ASP A 641 -48.54 3.25 8.37
C ASP A 641 -48.98 2.62 7.04
N GLU A 642 -49.65 1.47 7.12
CA GLU A 642 -50.35 0.84 6.01
C GLU A 642 -51.62 1.65 5.68
N TYR A 643 -51.66 2.23 4.48
CA TYR A 643 -52.92 2.58 3.83
C TYR A 643 -53.51 1.32 3.18
N PRO A 644 -54.80 1.01 3.37
CA PRO A 644 -55.40 -0.16 2.74
C PRO A 644 -55.78 0.17 1.29
N PHE A 645 -55.19 -0.54 0.34
CA PHE A 645 -55.69 -0.63 -1.03
C PHE A 645 -56.57 -1.87 -1.15
N VAL A 646 -57.81 -1.65 -1.60
CA VAL A 646 -58.85 -2.65 -1.81
C VAL A 646 -58.83 -3.06 -3.28
N ASP A 647 -58.80 -4.37 -3.54
CA ASP A 647 -59.37 -5.02 -4.74
C ASP A 647 -59.77 -6.44 -4.32
N ILE A 648 -61.07 -6.74 -4.17
CA ILE A 648 -62.05 -7.23 -5.16
C ILE A 648 -61.73 -8.64 -5.68
N ASP A 649 -62.67 -9.52 -5.34
CA ASP A 649 -62.93 -10.88 -5.82
C ASP A 649 -62.02 -12.02 -5.37
N GLY A 650 -62.50 -12.68 -4.31
CA GLY A 650 -61.99 -13.96 -3.85
C GLY A 650 -62.46 -15.13 -4.70
N VAL A 651 -61.53 -16.06 -4.95
CA VAL A 651 -61.84 -17.49 -5.03
C VAL A 651 -60.64 -18.26 -4.47
N ALA A 652 -60.90 -19.03 -3.43
CA ALA A 652 -59.98 -20.02 -2.90
C ALA A 652 -59.85 -21.20 -3.88
N VAL A 653 -58.63 -21.57 -4.26
CA VAL A 653 -58.35 -22.90 -4.82
C VAL A 653 -57.14 -23.49 -4.11
N ALA A 654 -57.43 -24.44 -3.22
CA ALA A 654 -56.47 -25.41 -2.72
C ALA A 654 -56.09 -26.39 -3.84
N ARG A 655 -54.80 -26.74 -3.93
CA ARG A 655 -54.39 -28.04 -4.47
C ARG A 655 -53.18 -28.60 -3.73
N ASN A 656 -53.44 -29.76 -3.14
CA ASN A 656 -52.59 -30.63 -2.34
C ASN A 656 -51.54 -31.39 -3.17
N GLY A 657 -50.53 -31.89 -2.44
CA GLY A 657 -49.81 -33.15 -2.69
C GLY A 657 -48.39 -32.95 -3.21
N TYR A 658 -47.31 -33.47 -2.62
CA TYR A 658 -47.17 -34.69 -1.83
C TYR A 658 -45.89 -34.67 -0.95
N ASP A 659 -46.00 -35.29 0.23
CA ASP A 659 -45.04 -36.20 0.91
C ASP A 659 -43.59 -35.71 1.17
N SER A 660 -42.99 -35.79 2.36
CA SER A 660 -43.18 -36.66 3.53
C SER A 660 -42.61 -36.01 4.79
N ASN A 661 -43.36 -36.06 5.88
CA ASN A 661 -42.88 -35.77 7.23
C ASN A 661 -42.07 -36.95 7.79
N SER A 662 -40.91 -36.67 8.39
CA SER A 662 -40.53 -37.33 9.65
C SER A 662 -40.23 -36.27 10.70
N SER A 663 -40.84 -36.48 11.85
CA SER A 663 -41.13 -35.53 12.91
C SER A 663 -39.99 -35.27 13.88
N SER A 664 -39.97 -34.03 14.36
CA SER A 664 -39.70 -33.57 15.73
C SER A 664 -38.26 -33.66 16.26
N SER A 665 -37.67 -32.62 16.85
CA SER A 665 -38.25 -31.54 17.67
C SER A 665 -37.57 -30.19 17.43
N HIS A 666 -38.35 -29.20 16.99
CA HIS A 666 -37.97 -27.78 17.11
C HIS A 666 -38.03 -27.37 18.58
N THR A 667 -36.87 -27.32 19.24
CA THR A 667 -36.67 -26.31 20.28
C THR A 667 -36.35 -25.01 19.57
N SER A 668 -37.37 -24.18 19.44
CA SER A 668 -37.26 -22.74 19.23
C SER A 668 -36.38 -22.14 20.33
N GLN A 669 -35.08 -22.10 20.10
CA GLN A 669 -34.19 -21.21 20.84
C GLN A 669 -34.21 -19.87 20.13
N ASN A 670 -35.01 -18.98 20.71
CA ASN A 670 -34.99 -17.54 20.51
C ASN A 670 -33.59 -17.08 20.10
N HIS A 671 -33.51 -16.35 18.99
CA HIS A 671 -32.41 -15.45 18.69
C HIS A 671 -32.16 -14.61 19.95
N SER A 672 -31.16 -15.01 20.74
CA SER A 672 -30.72 -14.22 21.88
C SER A 672 -30.32 -12.87 21.31
N GLU A 673 -31.05 -11.83 21.68
CA GLU A 673 -30.66 -10.44 21.50
C GLU A 673 -29.15 -10.33 21.71
N LEU A 674 -28.43 -9.81 20.71
CA LEU A 674 -27.01 -9.52 20.76
C LEU A 674 -26.74 -8.54 21.91
N ALA A 675 -26.50 -9.07 23.10
CA ALA A 675 -26.42 -8.29 24.32
C ALA A 675 -25.10 -7.49 24.34
N SER A 676 -25.23 -6.18 24.46
CA SER A 676 -24.09 -5.27 24.65
C SER A 676 -23.19 -5.74 25.81
N PRO A 677 -21.87 -5.55 25.70
CA PRO A 677 -20.94 -5.92 26.76
C PRO A 677 -21.19 -5.03 27.98
N LEU A 678 -21.22 -5.66 29.16
CA LEU A 678 -21.58 -4.97 30.41
C LEU A 678 -20.36 -4.34 31.11
N VAL A 679 -19.16 -4.85 30.84
CA VAL A 679 -17.94 -4.49 31.57
C VAL A 679 -16.71 -4.72 30.70
N ASP A 680 -15.70 -3.87 30.89
CA ASP A 680 -14.36 -4.04 30.34
C ASP A 680 -13.43 -4.64 31.41
N VAL A 681 -12.73 -5.73 31.07
CA VAL A 681 -11.69 -6.32 31.92
C VAL A 681 -10.34 -6.13 31.25
N VAL A 682 -9.44 -5.41 31.89
CA VAL A 682 -8.16 -5.00 31.30
C VAL A 682 -6.99 -5.58 32.08
N PHE A 683 -6.21 -6.41 31.42
CA PHE A 683 -5.06 -7.12 31.97
C PHE A 683 -3.75 -6.34 31.73
N ILE A 684 -3.04 -6.02 32.82
CA ILE A 684 -1.79 -5.22 32.80
C ILE A 684 -0.65 -6.00 33.45
N HIS A 685 0.36 -6.38 32.64
CA HIS A 685 1.45 -7.26 33.07
C HIS A 685 2.55 -6.56 33.89
N GLY A 686 3.39 -7.33 34.59
CA GLY A 686 4.55 -6.82 35.32
C GLY A 686 5.81 -6.63 34.47
N LEU A 687 6.93 -6.29 35.14
CA LEU A 687 8.26 -6.28 34.53
C LEU A 687 8.60 -7.65 33.95
N ARG A 688 9.14 -7.70 32.71
CA ARG A 688 9.50 -8.93 31.98
C ARG A 688 8.33 -9.89 31.72
N GLY A 689 7.11 -9.42 32.01
CA GLY A 689 5.88 -10.05 31.61
C GLY A 689 5.60 -9.81 30.13
N GLY A 690 4.43 -10.25 29.70
CA GLY A 690 3.93 -9.99 28.36
C GLY A 690 2.41 -10.13 28.33
N PRO A 691 1.76 -9.61 27.28
CA PRO A 691 0.31 -9.59 27.15
C PRO A 691 -0.34 -10.98 27.29
N TYR A 692 0.36 -12.05 26.91
CA TYR A 692 -0.12 -13.42 27.06
C TYR A 692 0.72 -14.21 28.07
N LYS A 693 2.04 -14.04 28.05
CA LYS A 693 2.98 -14.77 28.92
C LYS A 693 2.68 -14.63 30.41
N SER A 694 2.21 -13.46 30.86
CA SER A 694 1.92 -13.22 32.27
C SER A 694 0.72 -14.02 32.77
N TRP A 695 -0.28 -14.23 31.93
CA TRP A 695 -1.57 -14.81 32.31
C TRP A 695 -1.70 -16.25 31.84
N ARG A 696 -0.60 -16.99 31.90
CA ARG A 696 -0.59 -18.40 31.53
C ARG A 696 -1.02 -19.27 32.72
N ILE A 697 -1.47 -20.48 32.44
CA ILE A 697 -1.61 -21.55 33.44
C ILE A 697 -0.20 -21.99 33.85
N ALA A 698 0.02 -22.20 35.14
CA ALA A 698 1.29 -22.70 35.66
C ALA A 698 1.26 -24.21 35.82
N GLU A 699 2.43 -24.86 35.68
CA GLU A 699 2.62 -26.26 36.07
C GLU A 699 2.95 -26.38 37.57
N ASP A 700 3.65 -25.39 38.12
CA ASP A 700 4.03 -25.29 39.53
C ASP A 700 3.92 -23.82 40.00
N LYS A 701 3.59 -23.62 41.26
CA LYS A 701 3.55 -22.30 41.93
C LYS A 701 4.93 -21.78 42.32
N SER A 702 5.98 -22.60 42.24
CA SER A 702 7.35 -22.21 42.55
C SER A 702 8.33 -22.42 41.40
N SER A 703 9.11 -21.38 41.07
CA SER A 703 10.07 -21.41 39.97
C SER A 703 11.37 -22.09 40.39
N THR A 704 11.78 -23.10 39.61
CA THR A 704 13.01 -23.86 39.82
C THR A 704 14.20 -23.30 39.04
N LYS A 705 13.98 -22.75 37.84
CA LYS A 705 15.00 -22.14 36.96
C LYS A 705 14.90 -20.62 36.97
N SER A 706 16.00 -19.92 36.69
CA SER A 706 15.90 -18.47 36.45
C SER A 706 15.19 -18.26 35.11
N GLY A 707 13.93 -17.80 35.16
CA GLY A 707 13.16 -17.45 33.98
C GLY A 707 13.67 -16.21 33.26
N LEU A 708 15.00 -15.99 33.18
CA LEU A 708 15.57 -14.70 32.79
C LEU A 708 15.38 -14.34 31.30
N VAL A 709 15.29 -15.33 30.41
CA VAL A 709 14.89 -15.13 29.00
C VAL A 709 14.08 -16.32 28.49
N GLU A 710 12.91 -16.52 29.07
CA GLU A 710 11.87 -17.31 28.43
C GLU A 710 11.39 -16.57 27.17
N LYS A 711 11.76 -17.03 25.96
CA LYS A 711 11.29 -16.58 24.62
C LYS A 711 9.78 -16.85 24.38
N ILE A 712 8.95 -16.69 25.41
CA ILE A 712 7.69 -17.44 25.58
C ILE A 712 6.44 -16.70 25.13
N ASP A 713 6.55 -15.46 24.69
CA ASP A 713 5.38 -14.69 24.28
C ASP A 713 4.70 -15.22 22.99
N GLN A 714 5.33 -16.17 22.28
CA GLN A 714 4.77 -16.89 21.13
C GLN A 714 4.15 -18.25 21.53
N GLU A 715 4.67 -18.89 22.58
CA GLU A 715 4.14 -20.18 23.06
C GLU A 715 2.98 -20.01 24.03
N ALA A 716 2.94 -18.89 24.77
CA ALA A 716 1.89 -18.57 25.74
C ALA A 716 0.53 -18.21 25.11
N GLY A 717 0.44 -18.15 23.78
CA GLY A 717 -0.82 -18.01 23.04
C GLY A 717 -1.32 -19.32 22.43
N LYS A 718 -0.67 -20.46 22.71
CA LYS A 718 -1.14 -21.78 22.27
C LYS A 718 -2.34 -22.21 23.11
N LEU A 719 -3.27 -22.95 22.50
CA LEU A 719 -4.43 -23.54 23.17
C LEU A 719 -4.00 -24.33 24.42
N GLY A 720 -4.74 -24.16 25.51
CA GLY A 720 -4.50 -24.79 26.81
C GLY A 720 -3.56 -24.03 27.73
N THR A 721 -3.15 -22.80 27.38
CA THR A 721 -2.14 -22.07 28.15
C THR A 721 -2.59 -20.72 28.68
N PHE A 722 -3.54 -20.03 28.04
CA PHE A 722 -3.91 -18.64 28.38
C PHE A 722 -5.28 -18.57 29.06
N TRP A 723 -5.28 -18.58 30.40
CA TRP A 723 -6.51 -18.70 31.19
C TRP A 723 -7.53 -17.56 30.99
N PRO A 724 -7.18 -16.30 30.69
CA PRO A 724 -8.18 -15.26 30.42
C PRO A 724 -9.00 -15.55 29.15
N GLY A 725 -8.34 -15.99 28.08
CA GLY A 725 -9.00 -16.32 26.81
C GLY A 725 -9.80 -17.62 26.87
N GLU A 726 -9.37 -18.58 27.69
CA GLU A 726 -9.99 -19.91 27.71
C GLU A 726 -11.01 -20.07 28.85
N TRP A 727 -10.58 -19.82 30.10
CA TRP A 727 -11.42 -20.07 31.27
C TRP A 727 -12.30 -18.87 31.56
N LEU A 728 -11.71 -17.67 31.70
CA LEU A 728 -12.47 -16.48 32.06
C LEU A 728 -13.46 -16.07 30.96
N SER A 729 -13.08 -16.16 29.69
CA SER A 729 -13.99 -15.84 28.57
C SER A 729 -15.20 -16.77 28.50
N SER A 730 -15.07 -18.02 28.96
CA SER A 730 -16.19 -18.97 29.12
C SER A 730 -17.04 -18.63 30.34
N ASP A 731 -16.40 -18.40 31.49
CA ASP A 731 -17.08 -18.25 32.78
C ASP A 731 -17.65 -16.83 32.97
N PHE A 732 -17.22 -15.86 32.15
CA PHE A 732 -17.63 -14.46 32.16
C PHE A 732 -17.83 -13.88 30.73
N PRO A 733 -18.81 -14.40 29.96
CA PRO A 733 -18.89 -14.20 28.50
C PRO A 733 -19.37 -12.81 28.04
N ARG A 734 -19.95 -11.99 28.93
CA ARG A 734 -20.50 -10.64 28.61
C ARG A 734 -19.49 -9.50 28.87
N ALA A 735 -18.21 -9.82 28.96
CA ALA A 735 -17.15 -8.83 29.14
C ALA A 735 -16.27 -8.71 27.90
N ARG A 736 -15.90 -7.47 27.56
CA ARG A 736 -14.79 -7.23 26.63
C ARG A 736 -13.51 -7.38 27.41
N MET A 737 -12.61 -8.23 26.93
CA MET A 737 -11.38 -8.54 27.64
C MET A 737 -10.18 -8.07 26.83
N PHE A 738 -9.30 -7.33 27.49
CA PHE A 738 -8.13 -6.70 26.89
C PHE A 738 -6.87 -7.10 27.61
N THR A 739 -5.76 -7.23 26.90
CA THR A 739 -4.42 -7.29 27.49
C THR A 739 -3.49 -6.35 26.74
N LEU A 740 -2.59 -5.68 27.47
CA LEU A 740 -1.74 -4.65 26.90
C LEU A 740 -0.31 -5.12 26.74
N LYS A 741 0.38 -4.63 25.71
CA LYS A 741 1.81 -4.85 25.50
C LYS A 741 2.57 -3.54 25.65
N TYR A 742 3.57 -3.52 26.51
CA TYR A 742 4.51 -2.41 26.63
C TYR A 742 5.91 -2.89 27.03
N LYS A 743 6.95 -2.12 26.66
CA LYS A 743 8.35 -2.49 26.91
C LYS A 743 8.66 -2.40 28.40
N THR A 744 9.08 -3.51 29.00
CA THR A 744 9.48 -3.58 30.41
C THR A 744 10.83 -4.29 30.57
N ASN A 745 11.90 -3.52 30.83
CA ASN A 745 13.25 -4.06 30.97
C ASN A 745 13.71 -3.99 32.43
N LEU A 746 14.43 -5.02 32.90
CA LEU A 746 15.03 -5.01 34.25
C LEU A 746 16.29 -4.15 34.34
N THR A 747 17.08 -4.19 33.28
CA THR A 747 18.37 -3.49 33.23
C THR A 747 18.43 -2.64 31.99
N GLN A 748 19.17 -1.54 32.08
CA GLN A 748 19.41 -0.68 30.93
C GLN A 748 20.16 -1.42 29.81
N TRP A 749 20.92 -2.47 30.15
CA TRP A 749 21.68 -3.29 29.20
C TRP A 749 20.79 -4.24 28.38
N SER A 750 19.70 -4.72 28.98
CA SER A 750 18.64 -5.46 28.27
C SER A 750 17.75 -4.54 27.39
N GLY A 751 18.07 -3.23 27.35
CA GLY A 751 17.36 -2.20 26.59
C GLY A 751 16.81 -1.10 27.50
N ALA A 752 16.63 0.12 26.95
CA ALA A 752 15.97 1.19 27.68
C ALA A 752 14.46 0.91 27.82
N SER A 753 13.89 1.20 28.98
CA SER A 753 12.43 1.27 29.20
C SER A 753 12.03 2.69 29.58
N LEU A 754 10.83 3.10 29.18
CA LEU A 754 10.28 4.42 29.51
C LEU A 754 9.92 4.47 31.00
N PRO A 755 10.13 5.60 31.71
CA PRO A 755 9.67 5.83 33.09
C PRO A 755 8.20 5.45 33.33
N LEU A 756 7.82 5.20 34.59
CA LEU A 756 6.46 4.76 34.94
C LEU A 756 5.40 5.75 34.45
N GLN A 757 5.68 7.05 34.58
CA GLN A 757 4.78 8.12 34.11
C GLN A 757 4.56 8.08 32.60
N GLU A 758 5.61 7.87 31.81
CA GLU A 758 5.52 7.82 30.35
C GLU A 758 4.77 6.58 29.87
N VAL A 759 5.06 5.40 30.46
CA VAL A 759 4.31 4.17 30.17
C VAL A 759 2.83 4.35 30.47
N SER A 760 2.51 4.93 31.63
CA SER A 760 1.12 5.15 32.05
C SER A 760 0.41 6.16 31.16
N SER A 761 1.09 7.22 30.71
CA SER A 761 0.54 8.21 29.77
C SER A 761 0.22 7.59 28.42
N MET A 762 1.18 6.86 27.84
CA MET A 762 1.01 6.20 26.54
C MET A 762 -0.13 5.18 26.57
N LEU A 763 -0.27 4.40 27.65
CA LEU A 763 -1.36 3.43 27.80
C LEU A 763 -2.70 4.13 28.03
N LEU A 764 -2.74 5.22 28.79
CA LEU A 764 -3.96 6.01 29.02
C LEU A 764 -4.57 6.46 27.70
N ASP A 765 -3.78 7.09 26.84
CA ASP A 765 -4.23 7.64 25.56
C ASP A 765 -4.82 6.54 24.67
N LYS A 766 -4.16 5.38 24.59
CA LYS A 766 -4.61 4.25 23.77
C LYS A 766 -5.88 3.59 24.35
N LEU A 767 -5.97 3.43 25.67
CA LEU A 767 -7.16 2.84 26.31
C LEU A 767 -8.40 3.73 26.13
N VAL A 768 -8.26 5.04 26.35
CA VAL A 768 -9.34 6.01 26.15
C VAL A 768 -9.75 6.02 24.68
N ALA A 769 -8.79 6.00 23.74
CA ALA A 769 -9.08 5.91 22.31
C ALA A 769 -9.86 4.64 21.95
N ALA A 770 -9.62 3.51 22.63
CA ALA A 770 -10.36 2.26 22.46
C ALA A 770 -11.75 2.23 23.14
N GLY A 771 -12.21 3.35 23.70
CA GLY A 771 -13.50 3.48 24.39
C GLY A 771 -13.54 2.75 25.73
N ILE A 772 -12.38 2.56 26.38
CA ILE A 772 -12.29 2.00 27.74
C ILE A 772 -12.50 3.15 28.73
N GLY A 773 -13.46 2.94 29.63
CA GLY A 773 -13.99 4.00 30.50
C GLY A 773 -15.39 4.48 30.10
N ASP A 774 -15.94 4.05 28.96
CA ASP A 774 -17.33 4.34 28.57
C ASP A 774 -18.35 3.42 29.29
N ARG A 775 -17.85 2.36 29.92
CA ARG A 775 -18.61 1.38 30.70
C ARG A 775 -17.78 0.96 31.91
N PRO A 776 -18.35 0.25 32.90
CA PRO A 776 -17.59 -0.22 34.05
C PRO A 776 -16.30 -0.95 33.65
N VAL A 777 -15.19 -0.61 34.29
CA VAL A 777 -13.85 -1.15 34.02
C VAL A 777 -13.32 -1.85 35.27
N VAL A 778 -12.77 -3.05 35.07
CA VAL A 778 -11.99 -3.77 36.08
C VAL A 778 -10.59 -4.01 35.57
N PHE A 779 -9.58 -3.51 36.30
CA PHE A 779 -8.18 -3.78 35.97
C PHE A 779 -7.70 -5.03 36.71
N VAL A 780 -7.08 -5.95 35.99
CA VAL A 780 -6.39 -7.11 36.55
C VAL A 780 -4.90 -6.94 36.32
N THR A 781 -4.13 -6.84 37.39
CA THR A 781 -2.75 -6.34 37.31
C THR A 781 -1.78 -7.27 38.00
N HIS A 782 -0.56 -7.34 37.48
CA HIS A 782 0.55 -8.09 38.10
C HIS A 782 1.73 -7.17 38.36
N SER A 783 2.27 -7.22 39.57
CA SER A 783 3.52 -6.53 39.94
C SER A 783 3.50 -5.04 39.59
N MET A 784 4.50 -4.56 38.84
CA MET A 784 4.60 -3.18 38.34
C MET A 784 3.35 -2.74 37.57
N GLY A 785 2.61 -3.66 36.94
CA GLY A 785 1.38 -3.34 36.23
C GLY A 785 0.31 -2.70 37.13
N GLY A 786 0.28 -3.04 38.41
CA GLY A 786 -0.61 -2.40 39.38
C GLY A 786 -0.25 -0.93 39.60
N LEU A 787 1.04 -0.60 39.61
CA LEU A 787 1.52 0.77 39.73
C LEU A 787 1.28 1.59 38.47
N VAL A 788 1.37 0.96 37.30
CA VAL A 788 0.97 1.56 36.01
C VAL A 788 -0.49 1.99 36.08
N VAL A 789 -1.39 1.11 36.54
CA VAL A 789 -2.82 1.46 36.70
C VAL A 789 -3.03 2.58 37.70
N LYS A 790 -2.37 2.56 38.87
CA LYS A 790 -2.48 3.65 39.84
C LYS A 790 -2.05 5.00 39.25
N GLN A 791 -0.89 5.02 38.58
CA GLN A 791 -0.36 6.22 37.94
C GLN A 791 -1.25 6.71 36.79
N MET A 792 -1.82 5.79 36.02
CA MET A 792 -2.75 6.07 34.94
C MET A 792 -4.06 6.70 35.44
N LEU A 793 -4.68 6.13 36.47
CA LEU A 793 -5.90 6.69 37.06
C LEU A 793 -5.65 8.04 37.73
N TYR A 794 -4.50 8.19 38.40
CA TYR A 794 -4.09 9.49 38.96
C TYR A 794 -3.96 10.54 37.85
N LYS A 795 -3.27 10.19 36.76
CA LYS A 795 -3.09 11.08 35.61
C LYS A 795 -4.43 11.42 34.95
N ALA A 796 -5.29 10.42 34.73
CA ALA A 796 -6.64 10.61 34.18
C ALA A 796 -7.45 11.61 35.02
N GLN A 797 -7.38 11.52 36.35
CA GLN A 797 -8.02 12.50 37.24
C GLN A 797 -7.43 13.90 37.09
N THR A 798 -6.10 14.03 36.97
CA THR A 798 -5.45 15.35 36.83
C THR A 798 -5.71 16.00 35.46
N GLU A 799 -5.93 15.19 34.42
CA GLU A 799 -6.23 15.65 33.05
C GLU A 799 -7.73 15.73 32.77
N ASN A 800 -8.58 15.58 33.79
CA ASN A 800 -10.04 15.60 33.70
C ASN A 800 -10.63 14.55 32.74
N ILE A 801 -9.96 13.41 32.57
CA ILE A 801 -10.50 12.22 31.89
C ILE A 801 -11.36 11.44 32.88
N ASP A 802 -12.44 12.09 33.31
CA ASP A 802 -13.29 11.67 34.42
C ASP A 802 -13.97 10.34 34.18
N ASN A 803 -14.34 10.03 32.93
CA ASN A 803 -15.08 8.80 32.60
C ASN A 803 -14.30 7.55 32.99
N LEU A 804 -13.00 7.51 32.68
CA LEU A 804 -12.15 6.36 33.04
C LEU A 804 -12.07 6.18 34.55
N VAL A 805 -11.86 7.27 35.30
CA VAL A 805 -11.74 7.21 36.77
C VAL A 805 -13.08 6.82 37.41
N LYS A 806 -14.18 7.45 37.00
CA LYS A 806 -15.53 7.22 37.53
C LYS A 806 -16.02 5.81 37.25
N ASN A 807 -15.74 5.29 36.06
CA ASN A 807 -16.19 3.96 35.65
C ASN A 807 -15.20 2.84 36.01
N THR A 808 -14.04 3.14 36.61
CA THR A 808 -13.19 2.09 37.18
C THR A 808 -13.78 1.62 38.51
N VAL A 809 -14.48 0.48 38.46
CA VAL A 809 -15.22 -0.07 39.60
C VAL A 809 -14.42 -1.09 40.41
N GLY A 810 -13.33 -1.63 39.84
CA GLY A 810 -12.49 -2.60 40.54
C GLY A 810 -11.05 -2.66 40.08
N VAL A 811 -10.14 -3.00 41.00
CA VAL A 811 -8.76 -3.38 40.66
C VAL A 811 -8.34 -4.64 41.41
N VAL A 812 -7.77 -5.59 40.67
CA VAL A 812 -7.13 -6.80 41.19
C VAL A 812 -5.62 -6.65 41.11
N PHE A 813 -4.91 -6.85 42.22
CA PHE A 813 -3.46 -6.72 42.35
C PHE A 813 -2.81 -8.06 42.67
N TYR A 814 -2.11 -8.68 41.72
CA TYR A 814 -1.23 -9.82 42.00
C TYR A 814 0.20 -9.34 42.32
N SER A 815 0.66 -9.54 43.56
CA SER A 815 2.01 -9.17 44.02
C SER A 815 2.40 -7.72 43.67
N CYS A 816 1.49 -6.74 43.82
CA CYS A 816 1.79 -5.35 43.48
C CYS A 816 2.63 -4.68 44.58
N PRO A 817 3.81 -4.10 44.27
CA PRO A 817 4.65 -3.44 45.26
C PRO A 817 4.13 -2.04 45.60
N HIS A 818 3.06 -1.93 46.39
CA HIS A 818 2.40 -0.66 46.68
C HIS A 818 3.29 0.34 47.44
N PHE A 819 4.24 -0.16 48.24
CA PHE A 819 5.18 0.67 49.01
C PHE A 819 6.65 0.44 48.62
N GLY A 820 6.88 -0.16 47.46
CA GLY A 820 8.20 -0.47 46.90
C GLY A 820 8.54 -1.96 46.94
N SER A 821 9.71 -2.33 46.41
CA SER A 821 10.14 -3.73 46.32
C SER A 821 11.59 -3.90 46.78
N LYS A 822 11.90 -5.03 47.41
CA LYS A 822 13.27 -5.38 47.84
C LYS A 822 14.23 -5.43 46.65
N LEU A 823 13.71 -5.75 45.46
CA LEU A 823 14.46 -5.75 44.21
C LEU A 823 14.91 -4.33 43.79
N ALA A 824 14.08 -3.31 44.00
CA ALA A 824 14.38 -1.92 43.64
C ALA A 824 15.38 -1.25 44.59
N ASP A 825 15.46 -1.72 45.85
CA ASP A 825 16.35 -1.21 46.89
C ASP A 825 17.79 -1.70 46.77
N MET A 826 18.07 -2.61 45.83
CA MET A 826 19.40 -3.20 45.66
C MET A 826 20.48 -2.15 45.32
N PRO A 827 21.63 -2.14 46.02
CA PRO A 827 22.68 -1.15 45.81
C PRO A 827 23.26 -1.17 44.40
N TRP A 828 23.43 0.01 43.79
CA TRP A 828 24.00 0.18 42.44
C TRP A 828 25.46 -0.30 42.30
N ARG A 829 26.14 -0.57 43.42
CA ARG A 829 27.57 -0.96 43.51
C ARG A 829 27.84 -2.46 43.39
N MET A 830 26.83 -3.32 43.22
CA MET A 830 27.00 -4.73 42.80
C MET A 830 27.43 -4.84 41.30
N GLY A 831 28.26 -3.88 40.88
CA GLY A 831 28.30 -3.28 39.55
C GLY A 831 29.29 -3.91 38.58
N LEU A 832 28.90 -5.04 37.99
CA LEU A 832 29.23 -5.36 36.59
C LEU A 832 28.05 -5.97 35.81
N VAL A 833 26.97 -6.41 36.48
CA VAL A 833 25.86 -7.15 35.83
C VAL A 833 24.48 -6.46 35.95
N PHE A 834 24.23 -5.62 36.96
CA PHE A 834 22.91 -5.01 37.22
C PHE A 834 22.96 -3.47 37.24
N ARG A 835 22.76 -2.82 36.08
CA ARG A 835 22.35 -1.40 36.03
C ARG A 835 20.82 -1.34 35.95
N PRO A 836 20.09 -0.98 37.02
CA PRO A 836 18.63 -0.95 37.01
C PRO A 836 18.11 -0.01 35.92
N ALA A 837 17.06 -0.43 35.21
CA ALA A 837 16.38 0.47 34.29
C ALA A 837 15.75 1.66 35.04
N PRO A 838 15.60 2.85 34.41
CA PRO A 838 15.01 4.03 35.06
C PRO A 838 13.67 3.76 35.74
N THR A 839 12.83 2.90 35.14
CA THR A 839 11.56 2.41 35.69
C THR A 839 11.68 1.77 37.06
N ILE A 840 12.76 1.05 37.35
CA ILE A 840 12.96 0.34 38.63
C ILE A 840 13.46 1.31 39.71
N GLY A 841 14.19 2.35 39.32
CA GLY A 841 14.65 3.38 40.26
C GLY A 841 13.50 4.10 40.97
N GLU A 842 12.36 4.27 40.28
CA GLU A 842 11.14 4.88 40.82
C GLU A 842 10.37 3.96 41.80
N LEU A 843 10.70 2.66 41.82
CA LEU A 843 10.03 1.61 42.60
C LEU A 843 10.70 1.31 43.96
N ARG A 844 11.66 2.15 44.38
CA ARG A 844 12.36 2.01 45.66
C ARG A 844 11.40 2.14 46.84
N SER A 845 11.66 1.37 47.88
CA SER A 845 10.91 1.44 49.13
C SER A 845 11.01 2.84 49.74
N GLY A 846 9.87 3.34 50.23
CA GLY A 846 9.77 4.70 50.78
C GLY A 846 9.66 5.81 49.73
N SER A 847 9.45 5.49 48.45
CA SER A 847 9.15 6.48 47.41
C SER A 847 7.87 7.27 47.73
N PRO A 848 7.93 8.62 47.89
CA PRO A 848 6.76 9.44 48.18
C PRO A 848 5.68 9.32 47.10
N ARG A 849 6.09 9.09 45.84
CA ARG A 849 5.17 8.93 44.72
C ARG A 849 4.31 7.67 44.87
N LEU A 850 4.88 6.57 45.35
CA LEU A 850 4.11 5.33 45.55
C LEU A 850 3.05 5.50 46.65
N VAL A 851 3.39 6.22 47.71
CA VAL A 851 2.46 6.57 48.79
C VAL A 851 1.32 7.43 48.27
N GLU A 852 1.63 8.49 47.52
CA GLU A 852 0.64 9.37 46.89
C GLU A 852 -0.33 8.60 45.98
N LEU A 853 0.20 7.73 45.11
CA LEU A 853 -0.60 6.86 44.24
C LEU A 853 -1.48 5.89 45.03
N ASN A 854 -0.98 5.37 46.15
CA ASN A 854 -1.75 4.48 47.01
C ASN A 854 -2.87 5.21 47.74
N ASP A 855 -2.59 6.40 48.26
CA ASP A 855 -3.58 7.23 48.94
C ASP A 855 -4.67 7.70 47.98
N PHE A 856 -4.34 8.02 46.72
CA PHE A 856 -5.34 8.34 45.71
C PHE A 856 -6.40 7.23 45.55
N LEU A 857 -5.98 5.97 45.34
CA LEU A 857 -6.93 4.84 45.26
C LEU A 857 -7.65 4.58 46.60
N ARG A 858 -6.99 4.79 47.74
CA ARG A 858 -7.62 4.70 49.06
C ARG A 858 -8.80 5.66 49.18
N HIS A 859 -8.69 6.87 48.64
CA HIS A 859 -9.79 7.84 48.62
C HIS A 859 -10.96 7.35 47.76
N LEU A 860 -10.69 6.76 46.58
CA LEU A 860 -11.74 6.18 45.73
C LEU A 860 -12.46 5.01 46.41
N HIS A 861 -11.71 4.13 47.07
CA HIS A 861 -12.27 3.01 47.84
C HIS A 861 -13.12 3.48 49.03
N LYS A 862 -12.64 4.47 49.81
CA LYS A 862 -13.42 5.05 50.93
C LYS A 862 -14.74 5.68 50.49
N LYS A 863 -14.81 6.20 49.26
CA LYS A 863 -16.04 6.74 48.66
C LYS A 863 -16.99 5.64 48.14
N GLY A 864 -16.60 4.36 48.20
CA GLY A 864 -17.38 3.24 47.68
C GLY A 864 -17.44 3.16 46.15
N LEU A 865 -16.56 3.90 45.46
CA LEU A 865 -16.49 3.94 43.99
C LEU A 865 -15.62 2.81 43.42
N LEU A 866 -14.66 2.30 44.21
CA LEU A 866 -13.67 1.32 43.79
C LEU A 866 -13.54 0.18 44.79
N GLU A 867 -13.71 -1.06 44.35
CA GLU A 867 -13.39 -2.25 45.14
C GLU A 867 -11.96 -2.73 44.81
N VAL A 868 -11.27 -3.32 45.79
CA VAL A 868 -9.89 -3.79 45.62
C VAL A 868 -9.73 -5.20 46.15
N LEU A 869 -9.08 -6.05 45.35
CA LEU A 869 -8.64 -7.40 45.72
C LEU A 869 -7.12 -7.51 45.50
N SER A 870 -6.38 -7.88 46.54
CA SER A 870 -4.92 -8.04 46.49
C SER A 870 -4.52 -9.48 46.79
N PHE A 871 -3.51 -9.97 46.06
CA PHE A 871 -2.85 -11.25 46.30
C PHE A 871 -1.39 -11.03 46.67
N CYS A 872 -0.88 -11.75 47.65
CA CYS A 872 0.55 -11.74 48.02
C CYS A 872 1.21 -13.10 47.83
N GLU A 873 2.49 -13.07 47.42
CA GLU A 873 3.36 -14.25 47.35
C GLU A 873 3.89 -14.65 48.72
N THR A 874 4.37 -15.88 48.84
CA THR A 874 5.00 -16.39 50.07
C THR A 874 6.34 -17.10 49.82
N LYS A 875 6.77 -17.26 48.56
CA LYS A 875 8.06 -17.88 48.19
C LYS A 875 8.98 -16.92 47.45
N VAL A 876 10.28 -17.11 47.69
CA VAL A 876 11.35 -16.39 46.99
C VAL A 876 11.43 -16.78 45.51
N THR A 877 11.67 -15.79 44.65
CA THR A 877 11.76 -15.95 43.19
C THR A 877 13.22 -15.98 42.74
N PRO A 878 13.64 -16.89 41.84
CA PRO A 878 14.97 -16.87 41.25
C PRO A 878 15.13 -15.66 40.31
N ILE A 879 16.05 -14.76 40.63
CA ILE A 879 16.31 -13.53 39.88
C ILE A 879 17.42 -13.71 38.86
N VAL A 880 18.49 -14.46 39.19
CA VAL A 880 19.70 -14.64 38.35
C VAL A 880 20.22 -16.06 38.51
N GLU A 881 20.61 -16.71 37.42
CA GLU A 881 21.32 -17.99 37.45
C GLU A 881 22.82 -17.74 37.24
N GLY A 882 23.63 -18.20 38.18
CA GLY A 882 25.09 -18.19 38.11
C GLY A 882 25.64 -19.47 37.49
N TYR A 883 26.93 -19.45 37.16
CA TYR A 883 27.65 -20.64 36.70
C TYR A 883 27.58 -21.76 37.74
N GLY A 884 27.25 -22.99 37.30
CA GLY A 884 27.14 -24.16 38.18
C GLY A 884 25.76 -24.38 38.83
N GLY A 885 24.70 -23.71 38.35
CA GLY A 885 23.32 -23.95 38.81
C GLY A 885 22.91 -23.21 40.10
N TRP A 886 23.76 -22.30 40.60
CA TRP A 886 23.42 -21.45 41.75
C TRP A 886 22.49 -20.32 41.32
N ALA A 887 21.32 -20.16 41.95
CA ALA A 887 20.38 -19.09 41.61
C ALA A 887 20.23 -18.11 42.78
N PHE A 888 20.44 -16.80 42.52
CA PHE A 888 20.12 -15.76 43.49
C PHE A 888 18.59 -15.66 43.62
N ARG A 889 18.06 -16.02 44.79
CA ARG A 889 16.62 -16.04 45.10
C ARG A 889 16.28 -14.93 46.08
N MET A 890 15.18 -14.24 45.83
CA MET A 890 14.72 -13.13 46.66
C MET A 890 13.19 -13.08 46.68
N GLU A 891 12.61 -12.72 47.83
CA GLU A 891 11.21 -12.28 47.91
C GLU A 891 11.09 -10.91 47.24
N ILE A 892 10.35 -10.83 46.14
CA ILE A 892 10.33 -9.62 45.30
C ILE A 892 9.47 -8.56 45.98
N VAL A 893 8.27 -8.96 46.39
CA VAL A 893 7.30 -8.06 47.04
C VAL A 893 6.90 -8.67 48.38
N PRO A 894 7.36 -8.08 49.49
CA PRO A 894 6.98 -8.58 50.80
C PRO A 894 5.51 -8.22 51.12
N ILE A 895 4.89 -8.96 52.03
CA ILE A 895 3.45 -8.83 52.33
C ILE A 895 3.05 -7.41 52.75
N GLU A 896 3.93 -6.69 53.45
CA GLU A 896 3.71 -5.31 53.89
C GLU A 896 3.62 -4.34 52.71
N SER A 897 4.22 -4.69 51.57
CA SER A 897 4.13 -3.91 50.33
C SER A 897 3.02 -4.43 49.39
N ALA A 898 2.71 -5.73 49.44
CA ALA A 898 1.67 -6.35 48.61
C ALA A 898 0.25 -5.94 49.01
N TYR A 899 0.03 -5.60 50.28
CA TYR A 899 -1.27 -5.11 50.77
C TYR A 899 -1.32 -3.58 50.82
N PRO A 900 -2.27 -2.92 50.12
CA PRO A 900 -2.32 -1.45 50.07
C PRO A 900 -2.89 -0.79 51.36
N GLY A 901 -3.34 -1.60 52.32
CA GLY A 901 -3.98 -1.17 53.56
C GLY A 901 -5.50 -1.01 53.47
N TYR A 902 -6.13 -1.49 52.39
CA TYR A 902 -7.57 -1.50 52.16
C TYR A 902 -7.95 -2.57 51.13
N GLY A 903 -9.22 -2.94 51.06
CA GLY A 903 -9.71 -4.03 50.21
C GLY A 903 -9.46 -5.41 50.82
N GLU A 904 -9.75 -6.46 50.04
CA GLU A 904 -9.53 -7.85 50.43
C GLU A 904 -8.07 -8.27 50.14
N LEU A 905 -7.48 -9.08 51.03
CA LEU A 905 -6.15 -9.67 50.85
C LEU A 905 -6.24 -11.19 50.85
N VAL A 906 -5.68 -11.83 49.82
CA VAL A 906 -5.56 -13.28 49.69
C VAL A 906 -4.08 -13.66 49.70
N VAL A 907 -3.68 -14.49 50.67
CA VAL A 907 -2.31 -15.01 50.76
C VAL A 907 -2.20 -16.28 49.91
N LEU A 908 -1.35 -16.26 48.88
CA LEU A 908 -1.13 -17.42 48.01
C LEU A 908 -0.01 -18.28 48.58
N GLU A 909 -0.39 -19.30 49.35
CA GLU A 909 0.56 -20.22 49.95
C GLU A 909 1.45 -20.90 48.90
N SER A 910 2.71 -21.10 49.26
CA SER A 910 3.70 -21.80 48.45
C SER A 910 3.92 -21.23 47.04
N THR A 911 3.56 -19.96 46.82
CA THR A 911 3.58 -19.31 45.51
C THR A 911 4.65 -18.23 45.44
N ASP A 912 5.40 -18.20 44.34
CA ASP A 912 6.38 -17.16 44.05
C ASP A 912 5.79 -15.98 43.25
N HIS A 913 6.60 -14.94 43.05
CA HIS A 913 6.16 -13.71 42.38
C HIS A 913 5.71 -13.91 40.95
N ILE A 914 6.36 -14.82 40.22
CA ILE A 914 6.12 -15.01 38.79
C ILE A 914 4.82 -15.81 38.57
N ASN A 915 4.49 -16.73 39.47
CA ASN A 915 3.35 -17.63 39.35
C ASN A 915 2.13 -17.18 40.17
N SER A 916 2.20 -16.04 40.89
CA SER A 916 1.07 -15.50 41.65
C SER A 916 -0.16 -15.18 40.78
N CYS A 917 0.05 -14.76 39.53
CA CYS A 917 -1.00 -14.49 38.55
C CYS A 917 -1.32 -15.69 37.62
N LYS A 918 -0.74 -16.86 37.90
CA LYS A 918 -0.82 -18.06 37.07
C LYS A 918 -1.50 -19.21 37.83
N PRO A 919 -2.81 -19.41 37.66
CA PRO A 919 -3.51 -20.50 38.33
C PRO A 919 -3.01 -21.87 37.84
N LEU A 920 -3.01 -22.87 38.71
CA LEU A 920 -2.75 -24.28 38.35
C LEU A 920 -4.00 -24.93 37.72
N SER A 921 -5.18 -24.54 38.18
CA SER A 921 -6.48 -25.09 37.77
C SER A 921 -7.59 -24.06 37.98
N ARG A 922 -8.79 -24.35 37.48
CA ARG A 922 -9.98 -23.52 37.74
C ARG A 922 -10.41 -23.45 39.20
N THR A 923 -9.86 -24.31 40.07
CA THR A 923 -10.12 -24.29 41.53
C THR A 923 -9.03 -23.56 42.31
N ASP A 924 -7.98 -23.07 41.63
CA ASP A 924 -6.90 -22.32 42.26
C ASP A 924 -7.44 -21.03 42.89
N PRO A 925 -7.06 -20.67 44.13
CA PRO A 925 -7.49 -19.43 44.77
C PRO A 925 -7.17 -18.19 43.94
N SER A 926 -6.07 -18.20 43.19
CA SER A 926 -5.67 -17.07 42.35
C SER A 926 -6.67 -16.83 41.21
N TYR A 927 -7.39 -17.85 40.73
CA TYR A 927 -8.42 -17.71 39.72
C TYR A 927 -9.81 -17.54 40.33
N THR A 928 -10.17 -18.43 41.26
CA THR A 928 -11.52 -18.51 41.85
C THR A 928 -11.92 -17.18 42.51
N ARG A 929 -11.02 -16.59 43.33
CA ARG A 929 -11.30 -15.32 44.00
C ARG A 929 -11.41 -14.15 43.03
N THR A 930 -10.65 -14.17 41.94
CA THR A 930 -10.75 -13.16 40.88
C THR A 930 -12.08 -13.27 40.13
N LEU A 931 -12.54 -14.49 39.84
CA LEU A 931 -13.85 -14.71 39.21
C LEU A 931 -15.00 -14.26 40.12
N GLU A 932 -14.97 -14.65 41.41
CA GLU A 932 -15.96 -14.22 42.41
C GLU A 932 -16.01 -12.70 42.53
N PHE A 933 -14.84 -12.04 42.54
CA PHE A 933 -14.72 -10.58 42.56
C PHE A 933 -15.36 -9.93 41.32
N LEU A 934 -15.10 -10.46 40.13
CA LEU A 934 -15.70 -9.98 38.88
C LEU A 934 -17.22 -10.18 38.86
N GLN A 935 -17.71 -11.32 39.36
CA GLN A 935 -19.14 -11.61 39.47
C GLN A 935 -19.85 -10.69 40.47
N LYS A 936 -19.23 -10.43 41.63
CA LYS A 936 -19.70 -9.46 42.63
C LYS A 936 -19.84 -8.07 42.02
N LEU A 937 -18.83 -7.60 41.28
CA LEU A 937 -18.85 -6.29 40.63
C LEU A 937 -19.91 -6.22 39.53
N LYS A 938 -20.04 -7.27 38.71
CA LYS A 938 -21.09 -7.36 37.71
C LYS A 938 -22.47 -7.21 38.34
N ALA A 939 -22.76 -7.93 39.43
CA ALA A 939 -24.06 -7.86 40.10
C ALA A 939 -24.38 -6.48 40.70
N ARG A 940 -23.35 -5.65 40.96
CA ARG A 940 -23.51 -4.32 41.56
C ARG A 940 -23.64 -3.21 40.52
N TYR A 941 -23.05 -3.37 39.33
CA TYR A 941 -22.89 -2.29 38.34
C TYR A 941 -23.40 -2.62 36.94
N GLY A 942 -23.80 -3.85 36.64
CA GLY A 942 -24.35 -4.30 35.36
C GLY A 942 -25.70 -4.95 35.51
#